data_AF-A0A3M2EEI3-F1
#
_entry.id   AF-A0A3M2EEI3-F1
#
_cell.length_a   1.000
_cell.length_b   1.000
_cell.length_c   1.000
_cell.angle_alpha   90.00
_cell.angle_beta   90.00
_cell.angle_gamma   90.00
#
_symmetry.space_group_name_H-M   'P 1'
#
loop_
_entity.id
_entity.type
_entity.pdbx_description
1 polymer ?
#
loop_
_entity_poly.entity_id
_entity_poly.type
_entity_poly.pdbx_seq_one_letter_code
_entity_poly.pdbx_strand_id
1 'polypeptide(L)'
;MRWSFELTCPTPEAEAKVNFARGEGEIPLHIAYRRGRGGLALNRKTGGRWGAELVIPTGQAEDPETVVVTVEPDSTGRVVLRHPGGSPVIGWLDAAALNEARIWTEGGAVRLGEGEAADSVALRLWRAMAGPSGIPAPVAGPAPDRRAPGLSVLVRAEGEGGTMIDCLVSLAGLADEIVLADASRGDGNFRRAEALKLRIFELRSHLYPLRPPARGAAQSREVLSGGRNTRAHFLNWALARSGRAVVMDWPADRIALRDALAEMIARHSLRSRGDGFALWTCGVTVYTDGERHWADTVSAPAGFSVLPAAHGAVWVNLPGQEEPDQSLLYRLPVLFHRRPVFAEIVHLGAAPEGEPQDRHQRRLGEVRAAHAAGGPLPEGLVEVSGPGDPALPGMELPEATLALSRALEARYRSRPKLVSLSDGSVQAAGKVPQRDAAVLVFSEPDHEDRRAAIRESWAPVLRRLGFPCLFVLGRPDLPSRISGDILHVAVPPRREFLGARVAAALEYSLGRLNVDRVLKLDDDCLIDPMALIGADTAEAEFVCGARGDPALADEVLGACSNPQLRDLPLMVPPGDWPDGRCGYMLGRKARLILMAHKEALRTALREDAVIAGILKGRGIDPAWGFGPRIALRHSARWRGRPEVALIAAFPDAAAMRAAWAELDWAGAVDRAAADFARDWRVDWDWQQIPGRG
;
A
#
# COMPACT_ATOMS: atom_id res chain seq x y z
N MET A 1 -11.82 20.29 23.52
CA MET A 1 -11.48 19.07 22.75
C MET A 1 -12.67 18.72 21.87
N ARG A 2 -12.46 18.42 20.60
CA ARG A 2 -13.51 18.10 19.63
C ARG A 2 -13.04 16.98 18.73
N TRP A 3 -13.88 15.99 18.49
CA TRP A 3 -13.59 14.89 17.58
C TRP A 3 -14.69 14.74 16.56
N SER A 4 -14.30 14.51 15.30
CA SER A 4 -15.23 14.26 14.20
C SER A 4 -14.81 12.98 13.48
N PHE A 5 -15.78 12.13 13.15
CA PHE A 5 -15.54 10.89 12.42
C PHE A 5 -16.74 10.53 11.54
N GLU A 6 -16.45 9.79 10.48
CA GLU A 6 -17.44 9.28 9.53
C GLU A 6 -17.79 7.84 9.87
N LEU A 7 -19.09 7.54 9.89
CA LEU A 7 -19.63 6.20 10.02
C LEU A 7 -20.36 5.83 8.73
N THR A 8 -19.79 4.91 7.95
CA THR A 8 -20.33 4.48 6.64
C THR A 8 -20.94 3.09 6.73
N CYS A 9 -22.25 2.99 6.53
CA CYS A 9 -23.02 1.75 6.42
C CYS A 9 -23.48 1.55 4.97
N PRO A 10 -22.76 0.75 4.15
CA PRO A 10 -23.05 0.57 2.73
C PRO A 10 -24.40 -0.11 2.47
N THR A 11 -24.97 -0.79 3.47
CA THR A 11 -26.27 -1.46 3.39
C THR A 11 -27.10 -1.19 4.65
N PRO A 12 -28.44 -1.30 4.58
CA PRO A 12 -29.31 -1.12 5.76
C PRO A 12 -28.97 -2.04 6.94
N GLU A 13 -28.43 -3.24 6.69
CA GLU A 13 -28.12 -4.25 7.70
C GLU A 13 -26.70 -4.11 8.28
N ALA A 14 -25.84 -3.28 7.68
CA ALA A 14 -24.48 -3.06 8.16
C ALA A 14 -24.45 -2.09 9.36
N GLU A 15 -23.49 -2.32 10.26
CA GLU A 15 -23.20 -1.45 11.40
C GLU A 15 -21.77 -0.89 11.27
N ALA A 16 -21.63 0.43 11.42
CA ALA A 16 -20.35 1.13 11.51
C ALA A 16 -20.19 1.70 12.91
N LYS A 17 -18.98 1.62 13.51
CA LYS A 17 -18.79 2.02 14.91
C LYS A 17 -17.48 2.70 15.24
N VAL A 18 -17.49 3.49 16.32
CA VAL A 18 -16.32 4.09 16.97
C VAL A 18 -16.37 3.86 18.48
N ASN A 19 -15.23 3.47 19.05
CA ASN A 19 -15.07 3.17 20.47
C ASN A 19 -14.20 4.24 21.16
N PHE A 20 -14.56 4.58 22.39
CA PHE A 20 -13.80 5.49 23.25
C PHE A 20 -13.34 4.75 24.50
N ALA A 21 -12.06 4.91 24.85
CA ALA A 21 -11.39 4.22 25.95
C ALA A 21 -10.73 5.20 26.93
N ARG A 22 -10.97 5.08 28.24
CA ARG A 22 -10.30 5.89 29.29
C ARG A 22 -8.88 5.41 29.63
N GLY A 23 -8.56 4.15 29.29
CA GLY A 23 -7.27 3.51 29.53
C GLY A 23 -7.09 2.28 28.63
N GLU A 24 -5.98 1.55 28.76
CA GLU A 24 -5.70 0.39 27.90
C GLU A 24 -6.65 -0.80 28.16
N GLY A 25 -7.71 -0.90 27.35
CA GLY A 25 -8.64 -2.04 27.33
C GLY A 25 -9.99 -1.79 28.00
N GLU A 26 -10.20 -0.63 28.62
CA GLU A 26 -11.53 -0.23 29.12
C GLU A 26 -12.24 0.63 28.07
N ILE A 27 -13.33 0.10 27.49
CA ILE A 27 -14.21 0.84 26.58
C ILE A 27 -15.44 1.29 27.37
N PRO A 28 -15.47 2.49 27.97
CA PRO A 28 -16.64 3.05 28.62
C PRO A 28 -17.75 3.46 27.64
N LEU A 29 -17.43 3.72 26.37
CA LEU A 29 -18.37 4.32 25.41
C LEU A 29 -18.18 3.78 23.98
N HIS A 30 -19.28 3.47 23.32
CA HIS A 30 -19.35 3.07 21.91
C HIS A 30 -20.47 3.83 21.19
N ILE A 31 -20.18 4.35 20.00
CA ILE A 31 -21.13 4.97 19.06
C ILE A 31 -21.22 4.10 17.80
N ALA A 32 -22.41 3.59 17.50
CA ALA A 32 -22.70 2.83 16.27
C ALA A 32 -23.70 3.58 15.38
N TYR A 33 -23.55 3.45 14.06
CA TYR A 33 -24.56 3.85 13.08
C TYR A 33 -25.23 2.60 12.50
N ARG A 34 -26.57 2.58 12.52
CA ARG A 34 -27.39 1.45 12.08
C ARG A 34 -28.45 1.95 11.10
N ARG A 35 -28.09 1.95 9.82
CA ARG A 35 -28.90 2.52 8.73
C ARG A 35 -30.34 1.96 8.71
N GLY A 36 -30.52 0.64 8.72
CA GLY A 36 -31.84 0.00 8.73
C GLY A 36 -32.62 0.06 10.05
N ARG A 37 -32.04 0.68 11.09
CA ARG A 37 -32.72 0.98 12.36
C ARG A 37 -32.88 2.50 12.58
N GLY A 38 -32.61 3.31 11.55
CA GLY A 38 -32.91 4.74 11.50
C GLY A 38 -32.13 5.62 12.48
N GLY A 39 -30.97 5.18 12.99
CA GLY A 39 -30.33 5.93 14.07
C GLY A 39 -28.89 5.57 14.44
N LEU A 40 -28.34 6.42 15.31
CA LEU A 40 -27.12 6.18 16.07
C LEU A 40 -27.46 5.45 17.37
N ALA A 41 -26.66 4.45 17.72
CA ALA A 41 -26.76 3.72 18.97
C ALA A 41 -25.58 4.13 19.87
N LEU A 42 -25.90 4.71 21.02
CA LEU A 42 -24.91 5.07 22.05
C LEU A 42 -24.95 4.05 23.19
N ASN A 43 -23.81 3.41 23.46
CA ASN A 43 -23.69 2.36 24.46
C ASN A 43 -22.67 2.75 25.53
N ARG A 44 -23.01 2.50 26.81
CA ARG A 44 -22.12 2.66 27.96
C ARG A 44 -21.70 1.31 28.50
N LYS A 45 -20.43 1.14 28.88
CA LYS A 45 -20.03 0.02 29.74
C LYS A 45 -19.97 0.46 31.20
N THR A 46 -20.74 -0.19 32.07
CA THR A 46 -20.75 0.04 33.53
C THR A 46 -20.61 -1.29 34.25
N GLY A 47 -19.63 -1.42 35.14
CA GLY A 47 -19.40 -2.67 35.89
C GLY A 47 -19.16 -3.89 34.99
N GLY A 48 -18.47 -3.70 33.86
CA GLY A 48 -18.19 -4.75 32.89
C GLY A 48 -19.34 -5.12 31.96
N ARG A 49 -20.56 -4.60 32.18
CA ARG A 49 -21.74 -4.85 31.35
C ARG A 49 -22.08 -3.64 30.50
N TRP A 50 -22.57 -3.87 29.29
CA TRP A 50 -23.13 -2.80 28.46
C TRP A 50 -24.53 -2.43 28.99
N GLY A 51 -24.74 -1.15 29.27
CA GLY A 51 -26.02 -0.57 29.67
C GLY A 51 -26.94 -0.31 28.48
N ALA A 52 -28.16 0.16 28.78
CA ALA A 52 -29.22 0.39 27.80
C ALA A 52 -28.80 1.33 26.65
N GLU A 53 -29.18 0.93 25.43
CA GLU A 53 -28.92 1.63 24.17
C GLU A 53 -29.70 2.94 24.13
N LEU A 54 -29.01 4.09 24.07
CA LEU A 54 -29.67 5.33 23.67
C LEU A 54 -29.66 5.37 22.15
N VAL A 55 -30.83 5.11 21.55
CA VAL A 55 -31.05 5.21 20.11
C VAL A 55 -31.40 6.65 19.78
N ILE A 56 -30.61 7.26 18.90
CA ILE A 56 -30.76 8.64 18.48
C ILE A 56 -31.14 8.63 16.99
N PRO A 57 -32.36 9.04 16.63
CA PRO A 57 -32.75 9.14 15.23
C PRO A 57 -31.89 10.15 14.49
N THR A 58 -31.41 9.83 13.28
CA THR A 58 -30.65 10.78 12.44
C THR A 58 -31.56 11.72 11.66
N GLY A 59 -32.89 11.64 11.83
CA GLY A 59 -33.84 12.62 11.31
C GLY A 59 -33.82 12.86 9.79
N GLN A 60 -33.12 12.04 9.02
CA GLN A 60 -33.05 12.14 7.56
C GLN A 60 -34.09 11.23 6.93
N ALA A 61 -34.84 11.75 5.96
CA ALA A 61 -35.87 10.99 5.24
C ALA A 61 -35.28 9.86 4.35
N GLU A 62 -33.97 9.89 4.07
CA GLU A 62 -33.31 9.03 3.07
C GLU A 62 -32.28 8.03 3.63
N ASP A 63 -32.15 7.84 4.96
CA ASP A 63 -31.21 6.88 5.57
C ASP A 63 -29.82 6.86 4.89
N PRO A 64 -28.98 7.89 5.10
CA PRO A 64 -27.76 8.08 4.32
C PRO A 64 -26.77 6.93 4.50
N GLU A 65 -25.99 6.62 3.46
CA GLU A 65 -24.92 5.62 3.54
C GLU A 65 -23.85 6.02 4.57
N THR A 66 -23.57 7.31 4.72
CA THR A 66 -22.57 7.85 5.64
C THR A 66 -23.15 8.94 6.53
N VAL A 67 -22.81 8.90 7.82
CA VAL A 67 -23.10 9.98 8.77
C VAL A 67 -21.82 10.51 9.40
N VAL A 68 -21.73 11.83 9.51
CA VAL A 68 -20.65 12.50 10.24
C VAL A 68 -21.12 12.70 11.67
N VAL A 69 -20.34 12.19 12.63
CA VAL A 69 -20.61 12.34 14.05
C VAL A 69 -19.50 13.19 14.66
N THR A 70 -19.89 14.26 15.35
CA THR A 70 -18.99 15.10 16.14
C THR A 70 -19.26 14.90 17.63
N VAL A 71 -18.22 14.73 18.43
CA VAL A 71 -18.30 14.67 19.90
C VAL A 71 -17.52 15.85 20.47
N GLU A 72 -18.18 16.69 21.27
CA GLU A 72 -17.60 17.89 21.88
C GLU A 72 -18.30 18.26 23.20
N PRO A 73 -17.66 19.01 24.12
CA PRO A 73 -18.32 19.55 25.28
C PRO A 73 -19.19 20.77 24.92
N ASP A 74 -20.32 20.94 25.60
CA ASP A 74 -21.15 22.16 25.56
C ASP A 74 -20.68 23.23 26.55
N SER A 75 -21.41 24.35 26.60
CA SER A 75 -21.14 25.47 27.51
C SER A 75 -21.29 25.12 29.00
N THR A 76 -21.93 24.00 29.33
CA THR A 76 -22.07 23.50 30.70
C THR A 76 -21.03 22.43 31.07
N GLY A 77 -20.14 22.09 30.13
CA GLY A 77 -19.13 21.04 30.30
C GLY A 77 -19.66 19.62 30.13
N ARG A 78 -20.89 19.45 29.63
CA ARG A 78 -21.46 18.14 29.28
C ARG A 78 -21.08 17.76 27.87
N VAL A 79 -20.90 16.47 27.60
CA VAL A 79 -20.59 16.02 26.24
C VAL A 79 -21.85 16.03 25.37
N VAL A 80 -21.73 16.61 24.18
CA VAL A 80 -22.75 16.64 23.13
C VAL A 80 -22.25 15.87 21.93
N LEU A 81 -23.14 15.07 21.35
CA LEU A 81 -22.92 14.38 20.10
C LEU A 81 -23.72 15.10 19.02
N ARG A 82 -23.07 15.65 18.01
CA ARG A 82 -23.75 16.26 16.85
C ARG A 82 -23.74 15.30 15.67
N HIS A 83 -24.87 15.19 15.00
CA HIS A 83 -25.04 14.39 13.80
C HIS A 83 -26.13 15.03 12.91
N PRO A 84 -26.26 14.63 11.64
CA PRO A 84 -27.40 15.03 10.83
C PRO A 84 -28.69 14.60 11.54
N GLY A 85 -29.61 15.54 11.79
CA GLY A 85 -30.89 15.29 12.49
C GLY A 85 -30.98 15.71 13.95
N GLY A 86 -29.88 16.12 14.61
CA GLY A 86 -29.98 16.58 16.00
C GLY A 86 -28.66 16.72 16.75
N SER A 87 -28.78 17.00 18.05
CA SER A 87 -27.65 17.08 18.99
C SER A 87 -28.07 16.59 20.38
N PRO A 88 -27.96 15.28 20.67
CA PRO A 88 -28.19 14.78 22.02
C PRO A 88 -27.07 15.14 22.99
N VAL A 89 -27.46 15.58 24.18
CA VAL A 89 -26.56 15.70 25.34
C VAL A 89 -26.35 14.31 25.94
N ILE A 90 -25.09 13.86 26.03
CA ILE A 90 -24.70 12.64 26.71
C ILE A 90 -24.61 12.94 28.21
N GLY A 91 -25.77 12.99 28.88
CA GLY A 91 -25.90 13.47 30.26
C GLY A 91 -25.11 12.70 31.33
N TRP A 92 -24.45 11.59 30.96
CA TRP A 92 -23.69 10.73 31.85
C TRP A 92 -22.18 10.74 31.59
N LEU A 93 -21.71 11.60 30.68
CA LEU A 93 -20.31 11.83 30.35
C LEU A 93 -19.98 13.33 30.45
N ASP A 94 -18.97 13.68 31.24
CA ASP A 94 -18.47 15.05 31.37
C ASP A 94 -17.22 15.30 30.50
N ALA A 95 -16.88 16.58 30.32
CA ALA A 95 -15.74 17.00 29.51
C ALA A 95 -14.39 16.48 30.03
N ALA A 96 -14.26 16.26 31.34
CA ALA A 96 -13.02 15.75 31.93
C ALA A 96 -12.79 14.28 31.55
N ALA A 97 -13.85 13.46 31.61
CA ALA A 97 -13.86 12.09 31.15
C ALA A 97 -13.56 11.95 29.65
N LEU A 98 -14.03 12.92 28.85
CA LEU A 98 -13.74 12.98 27.43
C LEU A 98 -12.26 13.28 27.17
N ASN A 99 -11.64 14.21 27.90
CA ASN A 99 -10.22 14.54 27.76
C ASN A 99 -9.29 13.35 28.06
N GLU A 100 -9.72 12.45 28.94
CA GLU A 100 -9.00 11.20 29.26
C GLU A 100 -9.22 10.11 28.21
N ALA A 101 -10.24 10.22 27.37
CA ALA A 101 -10.62 9.19 26.43
C ALA A 101 -9.78 9.23 25.15
N ARG A 102 -9.42 8.06 24.62
CA ARG A 102 -8.77 7.88 23.32
C ARG A 102 -9.73 7.26 22.31
N ILE A 103 -9.68 7.72 21.06
CA ILE A 103 -10.43 7.13 19.95
C ILE A 103 -9.74 5.85 19.50
N TRP A 104 -10.48 4.74 19.54
CA TRP A 104 -10.09 3.49 18.91
C TRP A 104 -11.01 3.27 17.71
N THR A 105 -10.50 3.48 16.50
CA THR A 105 -11.23 3.20 15.26
C THR A 105 -11.24 1.69 14.99
N GLU A 106 -12.21 0.97 15.56
CA GLU A 106 -12.64 -0.33 15.04
C GLU A 106 -13.97 -0.12 14.29
N GLY A 107 -13.91 0.17 12.98
CA GLY A 107 -15.10 0.47 12.19
C GLY A 107 -14.90 0.17 10.71
N GLY A 108 -14.53 -1.06 10.37
CA GLY A 108 -14.83 -1.61 9.06
C GLY A 108 -16.25 -2.17 9.08
N ALA A 109 -17.04 -1.94 8.04
CA ALA A 109 -18.32 -2.62 7.86
C ALA A 109 -18.09 -4.14 7.87
N VAL A 110 -18.71 -4.87 8.80
CA VAL A 110 -18.70 -6.34 8.78
C VAL A 110 -19.90 -6.82 7.98
N ARG A 111 -19.63 -7.40 6.80
CA ARG A 111 -20.48 -8.40 6.17
C ARG A 111 -19.57 -9.53 5.73
N LEU A 112 -19.90 -10.76 6.07
CA LEU A 112 -19.39 -11.96 5.42
C LEU A 112 -20.59 -12.82 5.10
N GLY A 113 -20.93 -12.88 3.81
CA GLY A 113 -21.68 -14.00 3.26
C GLY A 113 -20.68 -15.06 2.80
N GLU A 114 -21.08 -16.33 2.81
CA GLU A 114 -20.27 -17.52 2.50
C GLU A 114 -19.63 -17.55 1.08
N GLY A 115 -19.73 -16.46 0.28
CA GLY A 115 -19.16 -16.32 -1.06
C GLY A 115 -17.79 -15.61 -1.16
N GLU A 116 -17.29 -14.96 -0.11
CA GLU A 116 -16.08 -14.11 -0.23
C GLU A 116 -14.76 -14.88 -0.42
N ALA A 117 -14.65 -16.10 0.12
CA ALA A 117 -13.43 -16.90 0.06
C ALA A 117 -13.10 -17.38 -1.36
N ALA A 118 -14.11 -17.86 -2.11
CA ALA A 118 -13.95 -18.34 -3.49
C ALA A 118 -13.52 -17.21 -4.45
N ASP A 119 -14.05 -16.01 -4.25
CA ASP A 119 -13.72 -14.85 -5.07
C ASP A 119 -12.27 -14.37 -4.89
N SER A 120 -11.70 -14.55 -3.69
CA SER A 120 -10.31 -14.16 -3.42
C SER A 120 -9.30 -15.03 -4.18
N VAL A 121 -9.64 -16.30 -4.42
CA VAL A 121 -8.82 -17.26 -5.17
C VAL A 121 -8.84 -16.93 -6.65
N ALA A 122 -10.03 -16.80 -7.25
CA ALA A 122 -10.22 -16.46 -8.67
C ALA A 122 -9.41 -15.22 -9.08
N LEU A 123 -9.48 -14.20 -8.22
CA LEU A 123 -8.80 -12.93 -8.42
C LEU A 123 -7.27 -13.00 -8.26
N ARG A 124 -6.76 -13.87 -7.38
CA ARG A 124 -5.31 -14.12 -7.26
C ARG A 124 -4.80 -15.01 -8.40
N LEU A 125 -5.61 -15.95 -8.88
CA LEU A 125 -5.31 -16.74 -10.09
C LEU A 125 -5.26 -15.85 -11.31
N TRP A 126 -6.16 -14.87 -11.42
CA TRP A 126 -6.02 -13.82 -12.41
C TRP A 126 -4.68 -13.07 -12.30
N ARG A 127 -4.21 -12.72 -11.08
CA ARG A 127 -2.88 -12.10 -10.90
C ARG A 127 -1.75 -12.98 -11.45
N ALA A 128 -1.86 -14.30 -11.36
CA ALA A 128 -0.87 -15.19 -11.94
C ALA A 128 -0.82 -15.12 -13.48
N MET A 129 -1.93 -14.75 -14.13
CA MET A 129 -2.04 -14.64 -15.60
C MET A 129 -1.90 -13.23 -16.17
N ALA A 130 -2.18 -12.18 -15.40
CA ALA A 130 -2.63 -10.93 -16.00
C ALA A 130 -1.66 -10.33 -17.04
N GLY A 131 -2.22 -10.09 -18.23
CA GLY A 131 -1.78 -9.08 -19.18
C GLY A 131 -2.24 -7.67 -18.77
N PRO A 132 -1.85 -6.63 -19.53
CA PRO A 132 -2.04 -5.24 -19.14
C PRO A 132 -3.52 -4.83 -19.01
N SER A 133 -3.82 -3.89 -18.11
CA SER A 133 -5.18 -3.43 -17.79
C SER A 133 -5.85 -2.54 -18.83
N GLY A 134 -5.13 -2.17 -19.87
CA GLY A 134 -5.59 -1.32 -20.95
C GLY A 134 -5.09 -1.85 -22.28
N ILE A 135 -5.20 -1.05 -23.34
CA ILE A 135 -4.64 -1.41 -24.64
C ILE A 135 -3.11 -1.43 -24.47
N PRO A 136 -2.44 -2.58 -24.65
CA PRO A 136 -0.98 -2.63 -24.54
C PRO A 136 -0.38 -1.60 -25.47
N ALA A 137 0.55 -0.78 -24.95
CA ALA A 137 1.36 0.02 -25.85
C ALA A 137 2.25 -0.91 -26.69
N PRO A 138 2.53 -0.59 -27.96
CA PRO A 138 3.52 -1.31 -28.73
C PRO A 138 4.84 -1.44 -27.97
N VAL A 139 5.57 -2.54 -28.18
CA VAL A 139 6.85 -2.78 -27.50
C VAL A 139 7.83 -1.68 -27.86
N ALA A 140 8.29 -0.94 -26.86
CA ALA A 140 9.09 0.27 -27.04
C ALA A 140 10.60 0.03 -27.26
N GLY A 141 10.96 -1.19 -27.69
CA GLY A 141 12.32 -1.73 -27.74
C GLY A 141 12.60 -2.73 -26.60
N PRO A 142 13.75 -3.44 -26.63
CA PRO A 142 14.11 -4.35 -25.55
C PRO A 142 14.35 -3.56 -24.26
N ALA A 143 13.63 -3.92 -23.20
CA ALA A 143 14.00 -3.50 -21.85
C ALA A 143 15.32 -4.18 -21.46
N PRO A 144 16.14 -3.58 -20.58
CA PRO A 144 17.30 -4.28 -20.05
C PRO A 144 16.86 -5.56 -19.33
N ASP A 145 17.50 -6.69 -19.65
CA ASP A 145 17.20 -8.01 -19.06
C ASP A 145 17.27 -8.01 -17.52
N ARG A 146 18.10 -7.13 -16.95
CA ARG A 146 18.22 -6.93 -15.52
C ARG A 146 18.48 -5.47 -15.19
N ARG A 147 17.62 -4.88 -14.35
CA ARG A 147 17.79 -3.54 -13.80
C ARG A 147 18.65 -3.59 -12.54
N ALA A 148 19.58 -2.65 -12.39
CA ALA A 148 20.41 -2.54 -11.19
C ALA A 148 19.61 -1.95 -10.02
N PRO A 149 19.98 -2.23 -8.75
CA PRO A 149 19.46 -1.47 -7.62
C PRO A 149 19.69 0.04 -7.81
N GLY A 150 18.75 0.86 -7.34
CA GLY A 150 18.80 2.31 -7.44
C GLY A 150 17.47 2.95 -7.82
N LEU A 151 17.48 4.27 -7.85
CA LEU A 151 16.38 5.11 -8.32
C LEU A 151 16.77 5.82 -9.63
N SER A 152 15.98 5.62 -10.69
CA SER A 152 15.99 6.52 -11.85
C SER A 152 14.89 7.55 -11.71
N VAL A 153 15.18 8.81 -12.05
CA VAL A 153 14.13 9.81 -12.31
C VAL A 153 13.97 9.95 -13.81
N LEU A 154 12.77 9.64 -14.31
CA LEU A 154 12.39 9.72 -15.71
C LEU A 154 11.84 11.11 -16.01
N VAL A 155 12.68 12.00 -16.52
CA VAL A 155 12.30 13.36 -16.87
C VAL A 155 11.70 13.40 -18.27
N ARG A 156 10.48 13.91 -18.41
CA ARG A 156 9.75 13.96 -19.69
C ARG A 156 9.58 15.37 -20.17
N ALA A 157 10.12 15.67 -21.35
CA ALA A 157 9.98 16.98 -21.99
C ALA A 157 9.16 16.85 -23.28
N GLU A 158 8.08 17.62 -23.38
CA GLU A 158 7.14 17.70 -24.49
C GLU A 158 6.90 19.14 -24.98
N GLY A 159 7.67 20.11 -24.48
CA GLY A 159 7.62 21.51 -24.93
C GLY A 159 8.04 22.53 -23.87
N GLU A 160 8.45 22.06 -22.69
CA GLU A 160 8.66 22.84 -21.47
C GLU A 160 10.07 23.46 -21.40
N GLY A 161 10.57 23.96 -22.53
CA GLY A 161 11.98 24.35 -22.67
C GLY A 161 12.46 25.46 -21.73
N GLY A 162 11.53 26.23 -21.15
CA GLY A 162 11.82 27.23 -20.12
C GLY A 162 12.15 26.64 -18.75
N THR A 163 11.50 25.53 -18.37
CA THR A 163 11.59 24.95 -17.01
C THR A 163 12.44 23.69 -16.95
N MET A 164 12.68 23.02 -18.10
CA MET A 164 13.40 21.76 -18.16
C MET A 164 14.80 21.84 -17.51
N ILE A 165 15.53 22.94 -17.70
CA ILE A 165 16.87 23.11 -17.13
C ILE A 165 16.82 23.20 -15.60
N ASP A 166 15.89 24.00 -15.07
CA ASP A 166 15.70 24.14 -13.63
C ASP A 166 15.22 22.81 -13.01
N CYS A 167 14.36 22.08 -13.72
CA CYS A 167 13.93 20.73 -13.34
C CYS A 167 15.15 19.80 -13.19
N LEU A 168 16.00 19.70 -14.21
CA LEU A 168 17.20 18.84 -14.19
C LEU A 168 18.18 19.24 -13.07
N VAL A 169 18.43 20.54 -12.90
CA VAL A 169 19.30 21.06 -11.84
C VAL A 169 18.71 20.76 -10.46
N SER A 170 17.40 20.90 -10.29
CA SER A 170 16.73 20.61 -9.02
C SER A 170 16.79 19.12 -8.63
N LEU A 171 16.95 18.22 -9.59
CA LEU A 171 17.07 16.77 -9.37
C LEU A 171 18.50 16.28 -9.12
N ALA A 172 19.51 17.07 -9.49
CA ALA A 172 20.92 16.68 -9.39
C ALA A 172 21.30 16.26 -7.95
N GLY A 173 21.92 15.10 -7.80
CA GLY A 173 22.35 14.48 -6.55
C GLY A 173 21.25 13.73 -5.78
N LEU A 174 19.99 13.76 -6.22
CA LEU A 174 18.88 13.08 -5.52
C LEU A 174 18.67 11.63 -5.99
N ALA A 175 19.04 11.31 -7.23
CA ALA A 175 18.83 10.00 -7.86
C ALA A 175 20.15 9.33 -8.27
N ASP A 176 20.10 8.02 -8.54
CA ASP A 176 21.25 7.27 -9.06
C ASP A 176 21.38 7.37 -10.58
N GLU A 177 20.34 7.89 -11.24
CA GLU A 177 20.22 8.09 -12.67
C GLU A 177 19.10 9.12 -12.95
N ILE A 178 19.34 10.06 -13.85
CA ILE A 178 18.31 10.95 -14.40
C ILE A 178 18.20 10.65 -15.90
N VAL A 179 17.04 10.22 -16.36
CA VAL A 179 16.78 9.89 -17.77
C VAL A 179 15.86 10.97 -18.34
N LEU A 180 16.43 11.91 -19.10
CA LEU A 180 15.66 12.84 -19.90
C LEU A 180 15.21 12.17 -21.20
N ALA A 181 13.90 12.07 -21.39
CA ALA A 181 13.25 11.71 -22.64
C ALA A 181 12.63 12.97 -23.25
N ASP A 182 13.27 13.50 -24.30
CA ASP A 182 12.87 14.73 -24.97
C ASP A 182 12.10 14.42 -26.26
N ALA A 183 10.86 14.87 -26.36
CA ALA A 183 10.02 14.76 -27.54
C ALA A 183 9.98 16.03 -28.40
N SER A 184 10.67 17.10 -27.96
CA SER A 184 10.59 18.43 -28.55
C SER A 184 11.64 18.62 -29.63
N ARG A 185 11.29 18.29 -30.87
CA ARG A 185 12.20 18.50 -32.01
C ARG A 185 12.30 19.98 -32.35
N GLY A 186 13.50 20.54 -32.18
CA GLY A 186 13.90 21.82 -32.79
C GLY A 186 13.94 23.03 -31.86
N ASP A 187 13.57 22.91 -30.59
CA ASP A 187 13.61 24.01 -29.60
C ASP A 187 14.99 24.18 -28.92
N GLY A 188 15.91 23.24 -29.16
CA GLY A 188 17.25 23.25 -28.60
C GLY A 188 17.35 22.66 -27.18
N ASN A 189 16.25 22.17 -26.59
CA ASN A 189 16.23 21.57 -25.26
C ASN A 189 17.24 20.44 -25.14
N PHE A 190 17.21 19.48 -26.07
CA PHE A 190 18.17 18.40 -26.12
C PHE A 190 19.62 18.88 -26.06
N ARG A 191 19.99 19.93 -26.83
CA ARG A 191 21.36 20.47 -26.82
C ARG A 191 21.72 21.10 -25.47
N ARG A 192 20.78 21.80 -24.84
CA ARG A 192 20.98 22.39 -23.50
C ARG A 192 21.15 21.28 -22.44
N ALA A 193 20.37 20.21 -22.53
CA ALA A 193 20.52 19.05 -21.64
C ALA A 193 21.85 18.30 -21.85
N GLU A 194 22.31 18.14 -23.09
CA GLU A 194 23.64 17.57 -23.38
C GLU A 194 24.75 18.41 -22.74
N ALA A 195 24.66 19.74 -22.79
CA ALA A 195 25.62 20.62 -22.12
C ALA A 195 25.61 20.47 -20.59
N LEU A 196 24.45 20.19 -19.98
CA LEU A 196 24.32 19.96 -18.53
C LEU A 196 25.01 18.68 -18.04
N LYS A 197 25.27 17.69 -18.90
CA LYS A 197 25.96 16.45 -18.50
C LYS A 197 27.35 16.69 -17.92
N LEU A 198 27.99 17.82 -18.26
CA LEU A 198 29.26 18.23 -17.67
C LEU A 198 29.14 18.58 -16.18
N ARG A 199 27.92 18.87 -15.69
CA ARG A 199 27.62 19.27 -14.32
C ARG A 199 26.77 18.25 -13.55
N ILE A 200 25.96 17.47 -14.26
CA ILE A 200 25.05 16.46 -13.71
C ILE A 200 25.49 15.10 -14.27
N PHE A 201 26.35 14.41 -13.54
CA PHE A 201 27.03 13.19 -14.02
C PHE A 201 26.07 12.02 -14.24
N GLU A 202 24.96 12.01 -13.52
CA GLU A 202 23.90 11.01 -13.57
C GLU A 202 22.89 11.26 -14.70
N LEU A 203 23.00 12.37 -15.45
CA LEU A 203 22.09 12.74 -16.53
C LEU A 203 22.36 11.96 -17.81
N ARG A 204 21.33 11.29 -18.30
CA ARG A 204 21.24 10.64 -19.61
C ARG A 204 20.10 11.27 -20.39
N SER A 205 20.39 11.82 -21.55
CA SER A 205 19.39 12.42 -22.43
C SER A 205 19.19 11.57 -23.69
N HIS A 206 17.93 11.43 -24.08
CA HIS A 206 17.50 10.67 -25.23
C HIS A 206 16.44 11.47 -26.00
N LEU A 207 16.64 11.60 -27.31
CA LEU A 207 15.67 12.21 -28.20
C LEU A 207 14.66 11.16 -28.66
N TYR A 208 13.39 11.37 -28.37
CA TYR A 208 12.31 10.51 -28.80
C TYR A 208 12.06 10.70 -30.31
N PRO A 209 11.94 9.61 -31.11
CA PRO A 209 11.86 9.74 -32.56
C PRO A 209 10.52 10.28 -33.08
N LEU A 210 9.48 10.30 -32.26
CA LEU A 210 8.14 10.76 -32.65
C LEU A 210 7.73 11.94 -31.77
N ARG A 211 6.70 12.69 -32.21
CA ARG A 211 6.05 13.69 -31.35
C ARG A 211 4.83 13.00 -30.72
N PRO A 212 4.79 12.76 -29.40
CA PRO A 212 3.64 12.19 -28.74
C PRO A 212 2.40 13.07 -29.01
N PRO A 213 1.21 12.47 -29.19
CA PRO A 213 -0.01 13.24 -29.30
C PRO A 213 -0.32 13.95 -27.98
N ALA A 214 -0.94 15.12 -28.06
CA ALA A 214 -1.51 15.78 -26.90
C ALA A 214 -2.60 14.90 -26.27
N ARG A 215 -2.81 15.04 -24.95
CA ARG A 215 -3.93 14.39 -24.26
C ARG A 215 -5.26 14.83 -24.88
N GLY A 216 -6.25 13.94 -24.83
CA GLY A 216 -7.60 14.17 -25.36
C GLY A 216 -7.80 13.60 -26.76
N ALA A 217 -8.45 14.36 -27.64
CA ALA A 217 -8.88 13.85 -28.95
C ALA A 217 -7.73 13.30 -29.80
N ALA A 218 -6.54 13.90 -29.76
CA ALA A 218 -5.38 13.42 -30.52
C ALA A 218 -4.91 12.04 -30.03
N GLN A 219 -4.67 11.88 -28.73
CA GLN A 219 -4.34 10.59 -28.11
C GLN A 219 -5.46 9.55 -28.35
N SER A 220 -6.74 9.92 -28.22
CA SER A 220 -7.86 9.01 -28.49
C SER A 220 -7.83 8.46 -29.92
N ARG A 221 -7.57 9.30 -30.93
CA ARG A 221 -7.46 8.85 -32.33
C ARG A 221 -6.31 7.88 -32.55
N GLU A 222 -5.16 8.14 -31.95
CA GLU A 222 -3.99 7.24 -32.05
C GLU A 222 -4.28 5.89 -31.36
N VAL A 223 -4.86 5.91 -30.16
CA VAL A 223 -5.18 4.69 -29.40
C VAL A 223 -6.23 3.84 -30.11
N LEU A 224 -7.33 4.45 -30.56
CA LEU A 224 -8.46 3.73 -31.18
C LEU A 224 -8.12 3.22 -32.59
N SER A 225 -7.16 3.83 -33.28
CA SER A 225 -6.68 3.35 -34.59
C SER A 225 -5.62 2.25 -34.49
N GLY A 226 -5.17 1.89 -33.27
CA GLY A 226 -4.04 0.98 -33.07
C GLY A 226 -2.69 1.60 -33.47
N GLY A 227 -2.61 2.93 -33.47
CA GLY A 227 -1.41 3.70 -33.78
C GLY A 227 -0.24 3.38 -32.84
N ARG A 228 0.98 3.48 -33.37
CA ARG A 228 2.20 3.26 -32.58
C ARG A 228 2.68 4.50 -31.83
N ASN A 229 2.16 5.69 -32.20
CA ASN A 229 2.56 6.95 -31.62
C ASN A 229 1.59 7.38 -30.52
N THR A 230 1.69 6.74 -29.36
CA THR A 230 0.85 7.08 -28.20
C THR A 230 1.70 7.59 -27.05
N ARG A 231 1.07 8.31 -26.12
CA ARG A 231 1.74 8.76 -24.89
C ARG A 231 2.26 7.59 -24.05
N ALA A 232 1.49 6.51 -23.90
CA ALA A 232 1.98 5.32 -23.17
C ALA A 232 3.20 4.68 -23.86
N HIS A 233 3.25 4.68 -25.20
CA HIS A 233 4.43 4.22 -25.93
C HIS A 233 5.65 5.12 -25.67
N PHE A 234 5.48 6.45 -25.64
CA PHE A 234 6.55 7.37 -25.22
C PHE A 234 7.05 7.09 -23.80
N LEU A 235 6.16 6.88 -22.84
CA LEU A 235 6.53 6.55 -21.45
C LEU A 235 7.26 5.21 -21.35
N ASN A 236 6.76 4.17 -22.03
CA ASN A 236 7.42 2.86 -22.03
C ASN A 236 8.77 2.89 -22.75
N TRP A 237 8.90 3.70 -23.79
CA TRP A 237 10.17 3.96 -24.46
C TRP A 237 11.16 4.62 -23.50
N ALA A 238 10.71 5.64 -22.78
CA ALA A 238 11.52 6.35 -21.80
C ALA A 238 11.91 5.40 -20.64
N LEU A 239 10.98 4.58 -20.15
CA LEU A 239 11.21 3.55 -19.13
C LEU A 239 12.27 2.50 -19.57
N ALA A 240 12.25 2.08 -20.84
CA ALA A 240 13.23 1.12 -21.37
C ALA A 240 14.68 1.66 -21.34
N ARG A 241 14.88 2.98 -21.17
CA ARG A 241 16.21 3.62 -21.02
C ARG A 241 16.68 3.75 -19.58
N SER A 242 15.78 3.58 -18.61
CA SER A 242 16.18 3.54 -17.22
C SER A 242 16.94 2.24 -16.93
N GLY A 243 18.06 2.34 -16.22
CA GLY A 243 18.88 1.21 -15.77
C GLY A 243 18.58 0.74 -14.35
N ARG A 244 17.67 1.41 -13.62
CA ARG A 244 17.43 1.15 -12.19
C ARG A 244 16.13 0.42 -11.91
N ALA A 245 16.08 -0.25 -10.76
CA ALA A 245 14.97 -1.09 -10.33
C ALA A 245 13.73 -0.30 -9.92
N VAL A 246 13.91 0.94 -9.44
CA VAL A 246 12.84 1.88 -9.11
C VAL A 246 12.89 3.06 -10.06
N VAL A 247 11.74 3.49 -10.58
CA VAL A 247 11.61 4.62 -11.49
C VAL A 247 10.61 5.61 -10.93
N MET A 248 10.98 6.89 -10.96
CA MET A 248 10.12 8.01 -10.64
C MET A 248 9.78 8.79 -11.91
N ASP A 249 8.52 8.79 -12.32
CA ASP A 249 8.00 9.59 -13.42
C ASP A 249 7.96 11.08 -13.05
N TRP A 250 8.57 11.92 -13.88
CA TRP A 250 8.81 13.33 -13.57
C TRP A 250 8.63 14.25 -14.80
N PRO A 251 7.48 14.92 -14.95
CA PRO A 251 7.32 16.01 -15.92
C PRO A 251 8.41 17.10 -15.85
N ALA A 252 8.84 17.64 -16.99
CA ALA A 252 9.88 18.67 -17.09
C ALA A 252 9.46 20.07 -16.60
N ASP A 253 8.17 20.27 -16.28
CA ASP A 253 7.61 21.45 -15.63
C ASP A 253 7.66 21.38 -14.09
N ARG A 254 8.24 20.31 -13.52
CA ARG A 254 8.34 20.14 -12.06
C ARG A 254 9.73 20.43 -11.53
N ILE A 255 9.81 21.32 -10.56
CA ILE A 255 11.01 21.62 -9.77
C ILE A 255 10.97 20.81 -8.48
N ALA A 256 12.02 20.06 -8.18
CA ALA A 256 12.11 19.30 -6.95
C ALA A 256 12.20 20.22 -5.73
N LEU A 257 11.32 19.99 -4.75
CA LEU A 257 11.47 20.53 -3.40
C LEU A 257 12.51 19.67 -2.68
N ARG A 258 13.79 19.98 -2.90
CA ARG A 258 14.94 19.05 -2.70
C ARG A 258 14.93 18.33 -1.35
N ASP A 259 14.74 19.05 -0.25
CA ASP A 259 14.77 18.46 1.09
C ASP A 259 13.58 17.52 1.33
N ALA A 260 12.39 17.89 0.88
CA ALA A 260 11.20 17.05 0.97
C ALA A 260 11.31 15.80 0.09
N LEU A 261 11.84 15.95 -1.12
CA LEU A 261 12.10 14.83 -2.02
C LEU A 261 13.17 13.88 -1.44
N ALA A 262 14.25 14.43 -0.88
CA ALA A 262 15.29 13.65 -0.21
C ALA A 262 14.74 12.87 1.01
N GLU A 263 13.91 13.52 1.83
CA GLU A 263 13.19 12.87 2.93
C GLU A 263 12.33 11.72 2.42
N MET A 264 11.54 11.93 1.36
CA MET A 264 10.71 10.88 0.76
C MET A 264 11.57 9.70 0.27
N ILE A 265 12.67 9.97 -0.46
CA ILE A 265 13.59 8.96 -0.98
C ILE A 265 14.16 8.11 0.17
N ALA A 266 14.63 8.76 1.24
CA ALA A 266 15.14 8.08 2.42
C ALA A 266 14.06 7.28 3.15
N ARG A 267 12.91 7.90 3.41
CA ARG A 267 11.77 7.33 4.14
C ARG A 267 11.26 6.05 3.48
N HIS A 268 11.23 6.00 2.15
CA HIS A 268 10.75 4.85 1.40
C HIS A 268 11.87 3.97 0.83
N SER A 269 13.13 4.26 1.19
CA SER A 269 14.33 3.53 0.78
C SER A 269 14.47 3.37 -0.74
N LEU A 270 14.02 4.35 -1.52
CA LEU A 270 13.82 4.20 -2.98
C LEU A 270 15.09 3.82 -3.76
N ARG A 271 16.28 4.11 -3.23
CA ARG A 271 17.58 3.75 -3.84
C ARG A 271 18.04 2.32 -3.55
N SER A 272 17.58 1.72 -2.46
CA SER A 272 17.98 0.35 -2.05
C SER A 272 16.86 -0.67 -2.20
N ARG A 273 15.64 -0.22 -2.50
CA ARG A 273 14.45 -1.05 -2.51
C ARG A 273 14.44 -2.00 -3.71
N GLY A 274 14.03 -3.25 -3.47
CA GLY A 274 13.93 -4.29 -4.51
C GLY A 274 12.65 -5.11 -4.48
N ASP A 275 11.73 -4.87 -3.54
CA ASP A 275 10.36 -5.37 -3.58
C ASP A 275 9.49 -4.56 -4.54
N GLY A 276 8.34 -5.12 -4.90
CA GLY A 276 7.32 -4.40 -5.66
C GLY A 276 6.53 -3.46 -4.74
N PHE A 277 6.31 -2.22 -5.18
CA PHE A 277 5.44 -1.24 -4.53
C PHE A 277 5.05 -0.14 -5.53
N ALA A 278 3.95 0.57 -5.29
CA ALA A 278 3.63 1.81 -5.97
C ALA A 278 3.52 2.93 -4.94
N LEU A 279 4.18 4.06 -5.18
CA LEU A 279 4.14 5.19 -4.26
C LEU A 279 3.47 6.40 -4.94
N TRP A 280 2.38 6.83 -4.30
CA TRP A 280 1.67 8.05 -4.62
C TRP A 280 2.39 9.25 -4.01
N THR A 281 2.61 10.29 -4.82
CA THR A 281 3.25 11.54 -4.42
C THR A 281 2.39 12.73 -4.85
N CYS A 282 2.69 13.89 -4.28
CA CYS A 282 2.00 15.14 -4.55
C CYS A 282 2.99 16.31 -4.62
N GLY A 283 2.54 17.42 -5.18
CA GLY A 283 3.27 18.68 -5.24
C GLY A 283 2.36 19.88 -4.98
N VAL A 284 2.88 21.06 -5.30
CA VAL A 284 2.14 22.34 -5.30
C VAL A 284 2.24 22.94 -6.70
N THR A 285 1.16 23.53 -7.20
CA THR A 285 1.23 24.31 -8.44
C THR A 285 1.66 25.73 -8.12
N VAL A 286 2.71 26.20 -8.79
CA VAL A 286 3.25 27.56 -8.66
C VAL A 286 3.04 28.28 -9.99
N TYR A 287 2.15 29.26 -9.98
CA TYR A 287 1.90 30.15 -11.12
C TYR A 287 2.94 31.26 -11.16
N THR A 288 3.33 31.70 -12.36
CA THR A 288 4.22 32.85 -12.54
C THR A 288 3.89 33.66 -13.78
N ASP A 289 4.04 34.98 -13.69
CA ASP A 289 4.00 35.92 -14.82
C ASP A 289 5.41 36.32 -15.30
N GLY A 290 6.46 35.75 -14.70
CA GLY A 290 7.86 36.09 -14.94
C GLY A 290 8.47 37.00 -13.88
N GLU A 291 7.66 37.74 -13.13
CA GLU A 291 8.12 38.62 -12.04
C GLU A 291 7.71 38.09 -10.66
N ARG A 292 6.47 37.61 -10.55
CA ARG A 292 5.86 37.15 -9.30
C ARG A 292 5.49 35.67 -9.38
N HIS A 293 5.30 35.08 -8.20
CA HIS A 293 4.96 33.67 -8.05
C HIS A 293 3.82 33.48 -7.05
N TRP A 294 2.90 32.58 -7.37
CA TRP A 294 1.76 32.24 -6.50
C TRP A 294 1.58 30.74 -6.39
N ALA A 295 1.52 30.22 -5.17
CA ALA A 295 1.23 28.84 -4.88
C ALA A 295 -0.29 28.61 -4.74
N ASP A 296 -0.81 27.55 -5.35
CA ASP A 296 -2.21 27.13 -5.24
C ASP A 296 -2.44 26.28 -3.98
N THR A 297 -3.32 26.73 -3.09
CA THR A 297 -3.69 26.02 -1.86
C THR A 297 -5.01 25.26 -1.98
N VAL A 298 -5.67 25.27 -3.14
CA VAL A 298 -6.97 24.62 -3.39
C VAL A 298 -6.90 23.49 -4.42
N SER A 299 -5.79 23.40 -5.15
CA SER A 299 -5.47 22.35 -6.12
C SER A 299 -4.02 21.92 -5.98
N ALA A 300 -3.78 20.61 -6.04
CA ALA A 300 -2.42 20.07 -5.95
C ALA A 300 -2.24 18.93 -6.96
N PRO A 301 -1.20 18.96 -7.81
CA PRO A 301 -0.88 17.89 -8.73
C PRO A 301 -0.43 16.67 -7.94
N ALA A 302 -0.99 15.51 -8.27
CA ALA A 302 -0.67 14.28 -7.54
C ALA A 302 -0.95 13.03 -8.37
N GLY A 303 -0.27 11.94 -8.04
CA GLY A 303 -0.44 10.66 -8.74
C GLY A 303 0.57 9.60 -8.31
N PHE A 304 0.43 8.42 -8.90
CA PHE A 304 1.42 7.36 -8.79
C PHE A 304 2.61 7.68 -9.68
N SER A 305 3.62 8.28 -9.07
CA SER A 305 4.82 8.70 -9.78
C SER A 305 6.02 7.79 -9.52
N VAL A 306 6.01 6.91 -8.51
CA VAL A 306 7.14 6.00 -8.26
C VAL A 306 6.69 4.55 -8.40
N LEU A 307 7.34 3.83 -9.31
CA LEU A 307 6.98 2.48 -9.73
C LEU A 307 8.21 1.54 -9.71
N PRO A 308 8.00 0.23 -9.53
CA PRO A 308 9.07 -0.75 -9.47
C PRO A 308 9.33 -1.30 -10.88
N ALA A 309 10.19 -0.66 -11.64
CA ALA A 309 10.52 -1.04 -13.01
C ALA A 309 11.05 -2.49 -13.13
N ALA A 310 11.72 -3.01 -12.10
CA ALA A 310 12.16 -4.41 -12.04
C ALA A 310 11.01 -5.42 -11.86
N HIS A 311 9.81 -4.96 -11.52
CA HIS A 311 8.60 -5.78 -11.32
C HIS A 311 7.57 -5.57 -12.43
N GLY A 312 8.02 -5.20 -13.63
CA GLY A 312 7.18 -5.13 -14.82
C GLY A 312 6.31 -3.88 -14.89
N ALA A 313 6.70 -2.78 -14.25
CA ALA A 313 5.99 -1.52 -14.40
C ALA A 313 5.92 -1.09 -15.87
N VAL A 314 4.73 -0.71 -16.34
CA VAL A 314 4.49 -0.19 -17.68
C VAL A 314 3.32 0.78 -17.65
N TRP A 315 3.21 1.63 -18.67
CA TRP A 315 2.04 2.45 -18.94
C TRP A 315 1.17 1.80 -20.02
N VAL A 316 -0.14 1.91 -19.85
CA VAL A 316 -1.13 1.40 -20.80
C VAL A 316 -1.84 2.55 -21.51
N ASN A 317 -2.31 2.29 -22.72
CA ASN A 317 -3.09 3.25 -23.48
C ASN A 317 -4.54 3.29 -22.98
N LEU A 318 -5.03 4.50 -22.74
CA LEU A 318 -6.45 4.80 -22.57
C LEU A 318 -6.91 5.81 -23.63
N PRO A 319 -8.19 5.82 -24.01
CA PRO A 319 -8.74 6.91 -24.80
C PRO A 319 -8.55 8.25 -24.07
N GLY A 320 -7.75 9.13 -24.67
CA GLY A 320 -7.48 10.49 -24.19
C GLY A 320 -6.27 10.65 -23.27
N GLN A 321 -5.73 9.56 -22.71
CA GLN A 321 -4.61 9.64 -21.76
C GLN A 321 -3.82 8.33 -21.68
N GLU A 322 -2.91 8.29 -20.73
CA GLU A 322 -2.09 7.16 -20.35
C GLU A 322 -2.11 7.04 -18.82
N GLU A 323 -2.00 5.82 -18.31
CA GLU A 323 -1.87 5.58 -16.88
C GLU A 323 -0.92 4.39 -16.65
N PRO A 324 -0.30 4.28 -15.46
CA PRO A 324 0.39 3.05 -15.09
C PRO A 324 -0.60 1.88 -15.16
N ASP A 325 -0.12 0.73 -15.62
CA ASP A 325 -0.92 -0.49 -15.71
C ASP A 325 -1.61 -0.79 -14.37
N GLN A 326 -2.94 -0.81 -14.37
CA GLN A 326 -3.72 -1.10 -13.17
C GLN A 326 -3.46 -2.53 -12.70
N SER A 327 -3.11 -3.46 -13.61
CA SER A 327 -2.78 -4.84 -13.24
C SER A 327 -1.56 -4.90 -12.33
N LEU A 328 -0.58 -4.05 -12.60
CA LEU A 328 0.58 -3.84 -11.74
C LEU A 328 0.15 -3.19 -10.42
N LEU A 329 -0.54 -2.06 -10.46
CA LEU A 329 -0.93 -1.33 -9.25
C LEU A 329 -1.81 -2.18 -8.30
N TYR A 330 -2.62 -3.07 -8.86
CA TYR A 330 -3.43 -4.06 -8.14
C TYR A 330 -2.62 -5.19 -7.48
N ARG A 331 -1.43 -5.52 -8.01
CA ARG A 331 -0.53 -6.55 -7.45
C ARG A 331 0.41 -5.99 -6.36
N LEU A 332 0.54 -4.68 -6.27
CA LEU A 332 1.59 -4.05 -5.48
C LEU A 332 1.05 -3.39 -4.20
N PRO A 333 1.84 -3.38 -3.11
CA PRO A 333 1.63 -2.47 -2.00
C PRO A 333 1.54 -1.03 -2.47
N VAL A 334 0.43 -0.37 -2.13
CA VAL A 334 0.18 1.05 -2.43
C VAL A 334 0.58 1.90 -1.22
N LEU A 335 1.58 2.76 -1.42
CA LEU A 335 2.13 3.66 -0.41
C LEU A 335 1.77 5.11 -0.73
N PHE A 336 1.75 5.96 0.30
CA PHE A 336 1.43 7.39 0.17
C PHE A 336 2.48 8.26 0.85
N HIS A 337 2.92 9.29 0.14
CA HIS A 337 3.68 10.41 0.70
C HIS A 337 2.86 11.69 0.57
N ARG A 338 2.23 12.11 1.68
CA ARG A 338 1.25 13.21 1.72
C ARG A 338 1.87 14.58 2.05
N ARG A 339 3.11 14.80 1.61
CA ARG A 339 3.79 16.09 1.68
C ARG A 339 4.22 16.47 0.27
N PRO A 340 4.11 17.75 -0.13
CA PRO A 340 4.62 18.20 -1.41
C PRO A 340 6.11 17.89 -1.57
N VAL A 341 6.48 17.26 -2.69
CA VAL A 341 7.89 16.98 -3.03
C VAL A 341 8.35 17.68 -4.31
N PHE A 342 7.45 18.41 -4.97
CA PHE A 342 7.75 19.22 -6.14
C PHE A 342 6.85 20.45 -6.24
N ALA A 343 7.32 21.45 -6.99
CA ALA A 343 6.56 22.58 -7.47
C ALA A 343 6.35 22.43 -8.99
N GLU A 344 5.10 22.39 -9.44
CA GLU A 344 4.73 22.40 -10.87
C GLU A 344 4.61 23.85 -11.35
N ILE A 345 5.42 24.24 -12.32
CA ILE A 345 5.55 25.64 -12.75
C ILE A 345 4.62 25.94 -13.90
N VAL A 346 3.73 26.90 -13.69
CA VAL A 346 2.73 27.29 -14.68
C VAL A 346 2.92 28.75 -15.05
N HIS A 347 3.46 28.98 -16.25
CA HIS A 347 3.53 30.33 -16.81
C HIS A 347 2.11 30.80 -17.19
N LEU A 348 1.71 31.96 -16.67
CA LEU A 348 0.39 32.55 -16.91
C LEU A 348 0.23 33.09 -18.34
N GLY A 349 1.33 33.47 -18.99
CA GLY A 349 1.35 33.88 -20.40
C GLY A 349 1.30 32.71 -21.40
N ALA A 350 1.39 31.46 -20.95
CA ALA A 350 1.35 30.29 -21.83
C ALA A 350 -0.08 29.94 -22.24
N ALA A 351 -0.27 29.57 -23.51
CA ALA A 351 -1.57 29.13 -24.02
C ALA A 351 -2.05 27.85 -23.30
N PRO A 352 -3.37 27.68 -23.08
CA PRO A 352 -3.93 26.43 -22.58
C PRO A 352 -3.69 25.29 -23.58
N GLU A 353 -3.29 24.12 -23.06
CA GLU A 353 -3.11 22.92 -23.87
C GLU A 353 -4.38 22.08 -23.87
N GLY A 354 -5.23 22.31 -24.87
CA GLY A 354 -6.43 21.51 -25.11
C GLY A 354 -7.55 21.71 -24.08
N GLU A 355 -8.53 20.81 -24.14
CA GLU A 355 -9.71 20.85 -23.26
C GLU A 355 -9.37 20.31 -21.87
N PRO A 356 -9.82 20.98 -20.78
CA PRO A 356 -9.60 20.52 -19.42
C PRO A 356 -10.25 19.16 -19.15
N GLN A 357 -9.45 18.15 -18.79
CA GLN A 357 -9.93 16.79 -18.56
C GLN A 357 -10.20 16.49 -17.08
N ASP A 358 -9.55 17.23 -16.19
CA ASP A 358 -9.70 17.06 -14.75
C ASP A 358 -9.85 18.40 -14.01
N ARG A 359 -10.10 18.30 -12.70
CA ARG A 359 -10.27 19.47 -11.83
C ARG A 359 -9.02 20.35 -11.82
N HIS A 360 -7.83 19.76 -11.85
CA HIS A 360 -6.59 20.50 -11.79
C HIS A 360 -6.38 21.31 -13.07
N GLN A 361 -6.59 20.73 -14.26
CA GLN A 361 -6.55 21.43 -15.53
C GLN A 361 -7.63 22.53 -15.66
N ARG A 362 -8.85 22.29 -15.14
CA ARG A 362 -9.87 23.34 -15.06
C ARG A 362 -9.39 24.53 -14.23
N ARG A 363 -8.79 24.24 -13.07
CA ARG A 363 -8.20 25.25 -12.20
C ARG A 363 -7.07 26.03 -12.89
N LEU A 364 -6.19 25.36 -13.64
CA LEU A 364 -5.16 26.04 -14.46
C LEU A 364 -5.81 27.03 -15.44
N GLY A 365 -6.86 26.61 -16.14
CA GLY A 365 -7.60 27.44 -17.09
C GLY A 365 -8.26 28.66 -16.44
N GLU A 366 -8.90 28.48 -15.28
CA GLU A 366 -9.51 29.55 -14.49
C GLU A 366 -8.49 30.62 -14.09
N VAL A 367 -7.35 30.22 -13.53
CA VAL A 367 -6.30 31.15 -13.09
C VAL A 367 -5.70 31.92 -14.27
N ARG A 368 -5.43 31.23 -15.40
CA ARG A 368 -4.95 31.88 -16.63
C ARG A 368 -5.96 32.88 -17.19
N ALA A 369 -7.24 32.51 -17.23
CA ALA A 369 -8.29 33.39 -17.72
C ALA A 369 -8.45 34.64 -16.85
N ALA A 370 -8.40 34.49 -15.52
CA ALA A 370 -8.44 35.61 -14.58
C ALA A 370 -7.25 36.57 -14.77
N HIS A 371 -6.03 36.02 -14.92
CA HIS A 371 -4.83 36.81 -15.17
C HIS A 371 -4.90 37.54 -16.52
N ALA A 372 -5.30 36.85 -17.59
CA ALA A 372 -5.43 37.45 -18.93
C ALA A 372 -6.48 38.58 -18.97
N ALA A 373 -7.53 38.50 -18.15
CA ALA A 373 -8.54 39.54 -18.00
C ALA A 373 -8.05 40.76 -17.18
N GLY A 374 -6.83 40.73 -16.61
CA GLY A 374 -6.33 41.75 -15.69
C GLY A 374 -7.13 41.83 -14.38
N GLY A 375 -7.93 40.81 -14.08
CA GLY A 375 -8.74 40.73 -12.87
C GLY A 375 -7.94 40.26 -11.66
N PRO A 376 -8.55 40.27 -10.46
CA PRO A 376 -7.95 39.63 -9.29
C PRO A 376 -7.77 38.13 -9.56
N LEU A 377 -6.63 37.58 -9.12
CA LEU A 377 -6.40 36.15 -9.18
C LEU A 377 -7.42 35.41 -8.29
N PRO A 378 -7.83 34.17 -8.65
CA PRO A 378 -8.79 33.41 -7.86
C PRO A 378 -8.35 33.19 -6.40
N GLU A 379 -9.32 33.04 -5.50
CA GLU A 379 -9.05 32.72 -4.09
C GLU A 379 -8.22 31.44 -3.93
N GLY A 380 -7.40 31.38 -2.89
CA GLY A 380 -6.51 30.24 -2.62
C GLY A 380 -5.14 30.34 -3.29
N LEU A 381 -4.80 31.48 -3.87
CA LEU A 381 -3.44 31.76 -4.35
C LEU A 381 -2.68 32.59 -3.32
N VAL A 382 -1.55 32.04 -2.87
CA VAL A 382 -0.66 32.68 -1.90
C VAL A 382 0.63 33.06 -2.59
N GLU A 383 1.05 34.32 -2.47
CA GLU A 383 2.32 34.77 -3.04
C GLU A 383 3.50 34.08 -2.33
N VAL A 384 4.46 33.61 -3.11
CA VAL A 384 5.67 32.90 -2.65
C VAL A 384 6.90 33.50 -3.33
N SER A 385 8.09 33.30 -2.76
CA SER A 385 9.33 33.84 -3.33
C SER A 385 9.75 33.17 -4.64
N GLY A 386 9.17 32.02 -4.96
CA GLY A 386 9.48 31.23 -6.16
C GLY A 386 9.35 29.72 -5.91
N PRO A 387 9.79 28.88 -6.86
CA PRO A 387 9.69 27.43 -6.75
C PRO A 387 10.59 26.80 -5.67
N GLY A 388 11.56 27.56 -5.15
CA GLY A 388 12.43 27.17 -4.03
C GLY A 388 11.98 27.71 -2.68
N ASP A 389 10.78 28.29 -2.58
CA ASP A 389 10.28 28.86 -1.32
C ASP A 389 10.20 27.78 -0.22
N PRO A 390 10.83 27.98 0.96
CA PRO A 390 10.89 26.99 2.03
C PRO A 390 9.53 26.68 2.67
N ALA A 391 8.49 27.48 2.42
CA ALA A 391 7.14 27.20 2.89
C ALA A 391 6.43 26.09 2.08
N LEU A 392 6.79 25.89 0.80
CA LEU A 392 6.10 24.96 -0.09
C LEU A 392 6.03 23.51 0.45
N PRO A 393 7.11 22.92 1.02
CA PRO A 393 7.05 21.58 1.63
C PRO A 393 6.12 21.44 2.84
N GLY A 394 5.76 22.57 3.47
CA GLY A 394 4.91 22.64 4.66
C GLY A 394 3.45 22.91 4.34
N MET A 395 3.11 23.16 3.06
CA MET A 395 1.73 23.43 2.66
C MET A 395 0.84 22.19 2.87
N GLU A 396 -0.32 22.41 3.48
CA GLU A 396 -1.33 21.37 3.63
C GLU A 396 -1.91 20.99 2.27
N LEU A 397 -2.19 19.71 2.08
CA LEU A 397 -2.84 19.25 0.86
C LEU A 397 -4.32 19.63 0.89
N PRO A 398 -4.88 20.13 -0.23
CA PRO A 398 -6.31 20.38 -0.35
C PRO A 398 -7.11 19.11 -0.03
N GLU A 399 -8.24 19.25 0.67
CA GLU A 399 -9.12 18.13 1.00
C GLU A 399 -9.57 17.35 -0.26
N ALA A 400 -9.73 18.06 -1.37
CA ALA A 400 -10.01 17.46 -2.67
C ALA A 400 -8.90 16.53 -3.17
N THR A 401 -7.63 16.89 -2.97
CA THR A 401 -6.48 16.06 -3.34
C THR A 401 -6.37 14.85 -2.40
N LEU A 402 -6.67 15.02 -1.11
CA LEU A 402 -6.77 13.89 -0.17
C LEU A 402 -7.91 12.95 -0.53
N ALA A 403 -9.08 13.48 -0.91
CA ALA A 403 -10.21 12.71 -1.39
C ALA A 403 -9.88 11.96 -2.69
N LEU A 404 -9.18 12.59 -3.63
CA LEU A 404 -8.68 11.95 -4.85
C LEU A 404 -7.68 10.83 -4.52
N SER A 405 -6.75 11.05 -3.59
CA SER A 405 -5.83 10.02 -3.10
C SER A 405 -6.60 8.81 -2.56
N ARG A 406 -7.62 9.02 -1.73
CA ARG A 406 -8.47 7.95 -1.18
C ARG A 406 -9.30 7.27 -2.28
N ALA A 407 -9.80 8.01 -3.26
CA ALA A 407 -10.55 7.46 -4.38
C ALA A 407 -9.68 6.61 -5.31
N LEU A 408 -8.45 7.05 -5.59
CA LEU A 408 -7.45 6.28 -6.34
C LEU A 408 -6.99 5.05 -5.54
N GLU A 409 -6.73 5.20 -4.24
CA GLU A 409 -6.44 4.08 -3.35
C GLU A 409 -7.57 3.04 -3.40
N ALA A 410 -8.81 3.49 -3.30
CA ALA A 410 -9.98 2.63 -3.43
C ALA A 410 -10.02 1.98 -4.82
N ARG A 411 -9.88 2.75 -5.90
CA ARG A 411 -9.91 2.22 -7.29
C ARG A 411 -8.82 1.19 -7.55
N TYR A 412 -7.57 1.45 -7.19
CA TYR A 412 -6.47 0.50 -7.39
C TYR A 412 -6.56 -0.71 -6.46
N ARG A 413 -7.32 -0.60 -5.37
CA ARG A 413 -7.68 -1.72 -4.50
C ARG A 413 -8.97 -2.42 -4.90
N SER A 414 -9.79 -1.80 -5.73
CA SER A 414 -11.04 -2.38 -6.19
C SER A 414 -10.76 -3.53 -7.13
N ARG A 415 -11.59 -4.57 -7.03
CA ARG A 415 -11.57 -5.68 -7.98
C ARG A 415 -11.83 -5.16 -9.39
N PRO A 416 -11.15 -5.69 -10.42
CA PRO A 416 -11.70 -5.56 -11.75
C PRO A 416 -12.97 -6.42 -11.87
N LYS A 417 -13.83 -6.12 -12.84
CA LYS A 417 -15.05 -6.90 -13.08
C LYS A 417 -14.66 -8.21 -13.74
N LEU A 418 -15.11 -9.33 -13.18
CA LEU A 418 -14.89 -10.65 -13.79
C LEU A 418 -16.15 -11.03 -14.56
N VAL A 419 -15.99 -11.32 -15.85
CA VAL A 419 -17.05 -11.73 -16.76
C VAL A 419 -16.81 -13.18 -17.14
N SER A 420 -17.76 -14.04 -16.81
CA SER A 420 -17.72 -15.44 -17.22
C SER A 420 -17.90 -15.53 -18.73
N LEU A 421 -17.02 -16.28 -19.40
CA LEU A 421 -17.06 -16.49 -20.85
C LEU A 421 -18.13 -17.50 -21.27
N SER A 422 -18.56 -18.38 -20.36
CA SER A 422 -19.55 -19.41 -20.67
C SER A 422 -20.98 -18.89 -20.69
N ASP A 423 -21.32 -17.97 -19.79
CA ASP A 423 -22.70 -17.48 -19.61
C ASP A 423 -22.84 -15.94 -19.59
N GLY A 424 -21.72 -15.21 -19.71
CA GLY A 424 -21.71 -13.75 -19.66
C GLY A 424 -22.04 -13.15 -18.30
N SER A 425 -22.15 -13.97 -17.24
CA SER A 425 -22.43 -13.50 -15.89
C SER A 425 -21.29 -12.60 -15.41
N VAL A 426 -21.65 -11.51 -14.73
CA VAL A 426 -20.69 -10.55 -14.19
C VAL A 426 -20.61 -10.75 -12.69
N GLN A 427 -19.45 -11.20 -12.21
CA GLN A 427 -19.12 -11.06 -10.80
C GLN A 427 -18.70 -9.62 -10.58
N ALA A 428 -19.64 -8.84 -10.01
CA ALA A 428 -19.42 -7.43 -9.74
C ALA A 428 -18.19 -7.22 -8.86
N ALA A 429 -17.51 -6.09 -9.07
CA ALA A 429 -16.38 -5.67 -8.26
C ALA A 429 -16.84 -5.38 -6.82
N GLY A 430 -16.94 -6.41 -5.98
CA GLY A 430 -17.09 -6.22 -4.54
C GLY A 430 -15.90 -5.43 -4.02
N LYS A 431 -16.13 -4.50 -3.07
CA LYS A 431 -15.07 -3.84 -2.30
C LYS A 431 -14.40 -4.86 -1.38
N VAL A 432 -13.63 -5.79 -1.92
CA VAL A 432 -12.85 -6.68 -1.07
C VAL A 432 -11.58 -5.98 -0.66
N PRO A 433 -11.30 -5.85 0.65
CA PRO A 433 -10.09 -5.23 1.12
C PRO A 433 -8.89 -5.98 0.56
N GLN A 434 -8.25 -5.40 -0.44
CA GLN A 434 -6.88 -5.76 -0.78
C GLN A 434 -5.97 -5.27 0.32
N ARG A 435 -5.87 -6.08 1.35
CA ARG A 435 -4.75 -6.00 2.28
C ARG A 435 -4.25 -7.41 2.48
N ASP A 436 -3.80 -7.93 1.34
CA ASP A 436 -3.13 -9.21 1.19
C ASP A 436 -1.92 -9.24 2.12
N ALA A 437 -1.78 -10.35 2.83
CA ALA A 437 -0.76 -10.51 3.83
C ALA A 437 0.65 -10.16 3.29
N ALA A 438 1.53 -9.68 4.15
CA ALA A 438 2.96 -9.81 3.90
C ALA A 438 3.43 -11.15 4.46
N VAL A 439 4.29 -11.85 3.73
CA VAL A 439 5.03 -13.00 4.23
C VAL A 439 6.39 -12.52 4.72
N LEU A 440 6.64 -12.68 6.02
CA LEU A 440 7.88 -12.29 6.67
C LEU A 440 8.64 -13.55 7.08
N VAL A 441 9.77 -13.80 6.42
CA VAL A 441 10.62 -14.98 6.65
C VAL A 441 11.78 -14.59 7.56
N PHE A 442 11.80 -15.09 8.78
CA PHE A 442 12.86 -14.79 9.74
C PHE A 442 14.07 -15.68 9.47
N SER A 443 15.24 -15.04 9.31
CA SER A 443 16.48 -15.70 8.89
C SER A 443 17.68 -15.17 9.64
N GLU A 444 18.83 -15.85 9.60
CA GLU A 444 20.09 -15.40 10.19
C GLU A 444 21.13 -15.10 9.10
N PRO A 445 22.11 -14.20 9.31
CA PRO A 445 23.05 -13.78 8.27
C PRO A 445 23.75 -14.94 7.54
N ASP A 446 24.08 -16.01 8.25
CA ASP A 446 24.73 -17.24 7.76
C ASP A 446 23.80 -18.18 6.97
N HIS A 447 22.48 -18.00 7.02
CA HIS A 447 21.50 -18.83 6.29
C HIS A 447 21.25 -18.35 4.84
N GLU A 448 22.29 -17.91 4.12
CA GLU A 448 22.12 -17.42 2.73
C GLU A 448 21.66 -18.53 1.77
N ASP A 449 22.08 -19.76 1.99
CA ASP A 449 21.70 -20.94 1.21
C ASP A 449 20.19 -21.24 1.32
N ARG A 450 19.62 -21.12 2.52
CA ARG A 450 18.18 -21.26 2.79
C ARG A 450 17.37 -20.15 2.12
N ARG A 451 17.83 -18.90 2.24
CA ARG A 451 17.23 -17.76 1.53
C ARG A 451 17.27 -17.97 0.02
N ALA A 452 18.38 -18.45 -0.52
CA ALA A 452 18.50 -18.79 -1.94
C ALA A 452 17.49 -19.88 -2.36
N ALA A 453 17.36 -20.96 -1.57
CA ALA A 453 16.36 -22.00 -1.83
C ALA A 453 14.93 -21.45 -1.84
N ILE A 454 14.58 -20.52 -0.94
CA ILE A 454 13.26 -19.87 -0.94
C ILE A 454 13.08 -18.98 -2.18
N ARG A 455 14.11 -18.22 -2.58
CA ARG A 455 14.09 -17.39 -3.80
C ARG A 455 13.96 -18.20 -5.08
N GLU A 456 14.45 -19.43 -5.09
CA GLU A 456 14.37 -20.39 -6.20
C GLU A 456 13.06 -21.21 -6.22
N SER A 457 12.26 -21.15 -5.15
CA SER A 457 11.06 -21.99 -4.97
C SER A 457 9.76 -21.18 -4.89
N TRP A 458 9.13 -21.09 -3.72
CA TRP A 458 7.77 -20.59 -3.55
C TRP A 458 7.68 -19.06 -3.52
N ALA A 459 8.75 -18.33 -3.17
CA ALA A 459 8.70 -16.87 -3.03
C ALA A 459 8.42 -16.11 -4.34
N PRO A 460 8.99 -16.50 -5.51
CA PRO A 460 8.58 -15.93 -6.80
C PRO A 460 7.09 -16.12 -7.09
N VAL A 461 6.53 -17.28 -6.74
CA VAL A 461 5.12 -17.61 -6.98
C VAL A 461 4.22 -16.72 -6.13
N LEU A 462 4.53 -16.54 -4.84
CA LEU A 462 3.80 -15.62 -3.98
C LEU A 462 3.88 -14.16 -4.45
N ARG A 463 5.05 -13.70 -4.90
CA ARG A 463 5.21 -12.36 -5.49
C ARG A 463 4.35 -12.17 -6.74
N ARG A 464 4.30 -13.19 -7.61
CA ARG A 464 3.42 -13.21 -8.79
C ARG A 464 1.94 -13.13 -8.41
N LEU A 465 1.56 -13.74 -7.28
CA LEU A 465 0.21 -13.68 -6.68
C LEU A 465 -0.05 -12.37 -5.89
N GLY A 466 0.91 -11.45 -5.84
CA GLY A 466 0.78 -10.15 -5.19
C GLY A 466 1.04 -10.13 -3.68
N PHE A 467 1.69 -11.16 -3.11
CA PHE A 467 2.12 -11.14 -1.71
C PHE A 467 3.54 -10.60 -1.60
N PRO A 468 3.76 -9.51 -0.83
CA PRO A 468 5.10 -9.13 -0.43
C PRO A 468 5.74 -10.27 0.36
N CYS A 469 6.93 -10.69 -0.06
CA CYS A 469 7.71 -11.71 0.63
C CYS A 469 9.06 -11.10 0.99
N LEU A 470 9.33 -10.91 2.28
CA LEU A 470 10.54 -10.25 2.79
C LEU A 470 11.27 -11.14 3.79
N PHE A 471 12.58 -11.22 3.65
CA PHE A 471 13.45 -11.82 4.68
C PHE A 471 13.71 -10.82 5.80
N VAL A 472 13.57 -11.22 7.05
CA VAL A 472 13.80 -10.35 8.22
C VAL A 472 15.15 -10.67 8.84
N LEU A 473 16.10 -9.74 8.74
CA LEU A 473 17.45 -9.88 9.28
C LEU A 473 17.74 -8.81 10.33
N GLY A 474 18.36 -9.21 11.44
CA GLY A 474 18.83 -8.28 12.46
C GLY A 474 20.10 -7.52 12.06
N ARG A 475 20.07 -6.19 12.18
CA ARG A 475 21.17 -5.25 11.95
C ARG A 475 21.09 -4.11 12.97
N PRO A 476 21.63 -4.31 14.19
CA PRO A 476 21.53 -3.30 15.26
C PRO A 476 22.27 -1.99 14.93
N ASP A 477 23.17 -2.04 13.94
CA ASP A 477 23.95 -0.91 13.41
C ASP A 477 23.15 0.01 12.47
N LEU A 478 21.94 -0.39 12.04
CA LEU A 478 21.18 0.31 11.02
C LEU A 478 19.72 0.52 11.44
N PRO A 479 19.08 1.65 11.04
CA PRO A 479 17.65 1.81 11.20
C PRO A 479 16.91 0.77 10.35
N SER A 480 15.72 0.37 10.81
CA SER A 480 14.89 -0.59 10.08
C SER A 480 14.55 -0.08 8.67
N ARG A 481 14.89 -0.87 7.65
CA ARG A 481 14.75 -0.48 6.24
C ARG A 481 14.71 -1.70 5.33
N ILE A 482 14.18 -1.51 4.12
CA ILE A 482 14.21 -2.54 3.08
C ILE A 482 15.44 -2.33 2.18
N SER A 483 16.16 -3.43 1.92
CA SER A 483 17.24 -3.53 0.95
C SER A 483 17.03 -4.79 0.11
N GLY A 484 16.74 -4.63 -1.18
CA GLY A 484 16.35 -5.76 -2.02
C GLY A 484 15.04 -6.40 -1.52
N ASP A 485 15.07 -7.70 -1.22
CA ASP A 485 13.99 -8.47 -0.61
C ASP A 485 14.18 -8.70 0.90
N ILE A 486 15.07 -7.92 1.54
CA ILE A 486 15.40 -8.03 2.96
C ILE A 486 14.86 -6.82 3.71
N LEU A 487 14.06 -7.06 4.75
CA LEU A 487 13.78 -6.11 5.82
C LEU A 487 14.87 -6.23 6.89
N HIS A 488 15.78 -5.26 6.91
CA HIS A 488 16.69 -5.10 8.04
C HIS A 488 15.92 -4.48 9.21
N VAL A 489 16.08 -5.05 10.40
CA VAL A 489 15.54 -4.51 11.65
C VAL A 489 16.67 -4.16 12.61
N ALA A 490 16.51 -3.06 13.36
CA ALA A 490 17.50 -2.52 14.30
C ALA A 490 17.64 -3.36 15.59
N VAL A 491 17.89 -4.65 15.44
CA VAL A 491 17.94 -5.68 16.50
C VAL A 491 19.07 -6.66 16.16
N PRO A 492 19.79 -7.24 17.12
CA PRO A 492 20.78 -8.28 16.83
C PRO A 492 20.18 -9.49 16.08
N PRO A 493 20.93 -10.16 15.19
CA PRO A 493 20.41 -11.22 14.34
C PRO A 493 20.25 -12.59 15.01
N ARG A 494 20.66 -12.76 16.27
CA ARG A 494 20.72 -14.08 16.93
C ARG A 494 19.34 -14.59 17.33
N ARG A 495 19.25 -15.91 17.52
CA ARG A 495 18.04 -16.62 17.97
C ARG A 495 17.42 -16.03 19.24
N GLU A 496 18.22 -15.71 20.25
CA GLU A 496 17.73 -15.14 21.52
C GLU A 496 17.05 -13.77 21.37
N PHE A 497 17.26 -13.09 20.24
CA PHE A 497 16.60 -11.81 19.91
C PHE A 497 15.46 -11.98 18.91
N LEU A 498 14.99 -13.21 18.63
CA LEU A 498 13.90 -13.43 17.68
C LEU A 498 12.63 -12.67 18.07
N GLY A 499 12.24 -12.69 19.35
CA GLY A 499 11.09 -11.91 19.84
C GLY A 499 11.22 -10.41 19.53
N ALA A 500 12.40 -9.83 19.76
CA ALA A 500 12.68 -8.43 19.40
C ALA A 500 12.64 -8.18 17.89
N ARG A 501 13.15 -9.12 17.07
CA ARG A 501 13.06 -9.04 15.60
C ARG A 501 11.62 -9.09 15.13
N VAL A 502 10.80 -9.99 15.69
CA VAL A 502 9.36 -10.07 15.39
C VAL A 502 8.68 -8.75 15.76
N ALA A 503 8.91 -8.22 16.97
CA ALA A 503 8.35 -6.94 17.39
C ALA A 503 8.70 -5.80 16.41
N ALA A 504 9.98 -5.68 16.02
CA ALA A 504 10.44 -4.66 15.09
C ALA A 504 9.85 -4.82 13.67
N ALA A 505 9.69 -6.06 13.19
CA ALA A 505 9.07 -6.33 11.91
C ALA A 505 7.56 -6.04 11.91
N LEU A 506 6.86 -6.34 13.01
CA LEU A 506 5.45 -5.99 13.17
C LEU A 506 5.24 -4.46 13.22
N GLU A 507 6.08 -3.74 13.95
CA GLU A 507 6.09 -2.27 13.99
C GLU A 507 6.30 -1.68 12.60
N TYR A 508 7.29 -2.19 11.85
CA TYR A 508 7.53 -1.79 10.47
C TYR A 508 6.33 -2.11 9.56
N SER A 509 5.70 -3.28 9.74
CA SER A 509 4.55 -3.70 8.94
C SER A 509 3.35 -2.77 9.12
N LEU A 510 3.11 -2.28 10.35
CA LEU A 510 2.02 -1.36 10.66
C LEU A 510 2.30 0.06 10.16
N GLY A 511 3.54 0.54 10.30
CA GLY A 511 3.91 1.92 9.97
C GLY A 511 4.32 2.15 8.51
N ARG A 512 4.87 1.14 7.82
CA ARG A 512 5.53 1.29 6.52
C ARG A 512 5.00 0.39 5.41
N LEU A 513 4.62 -0.85 5.71
CA LEU A 513 4.02 -1.76 4.71
C LEU A 513 2.50 -1.56 4.59
N ASN A 514 1.84 -1.23 5.70
CA ASN A 514 0.40 -1.02 5.81
C ASN A 514 -0.47 -2.19 5.30
N VAL A 515 0.01 -3.43 5.47
CA VAL A 515 -0.74 -4.67 5.18
C VAL A 515 -1.73 -4.99 6.30
N ASP A 516 -2.80 -5.76 6.04
CA ASP A 516 -3.75 -6.20 7.09
C ASP A 516 -3.29 -7.43 7.84
N ARG A 517 -2.53 -8.29 7.17
CA ARG A 517 -2.05 -9.53 7.75
C ARG A 517 -0.55 -9.67 7.57
N VAL A 518 0.07 -10.35 8.50
CA VAL A 518 1.47 -10.78 8.39
C VAL A 518 1.49 -12.26 8.66
N LEU A 519 1.96 -13.05 7.69
CA LEU A 519 2.34 -14.44 7.89
C LEU A 519 3.82 -14.46 8.28
N LYS A 520 4.12 -14.88 9.51
CA LYS A 520 5.49 -15.15 9.97
C LYS A 520 5.86 -16.58 9.59
N LEU A 521 7.03 -16.73 9.00
CA LEU A 521 7.66 -18.01 8.69
C LEU A 521 9.13 -18.02 9.17
N ASP A 522 9.69 -19.19 9.38
CA ASP A 522 11.13 -19.39 9.50
C ASP A 522 11.74 -19.71 8.12
N ASP A 523 13.06 -19.59 7.99
CA ASP A 523 13.77 -19.76 6.70
C ASP A 523 13.97 -21.22 6.26
N ASP A 524 13.48 -22.18 7.03
CA ASP A 524 13.54 -23.62 6.77
C ASP A 524 12.17 -24.22 6.45
N CYS A 525 11.32 -23.47 5.72
CA CYS A 525 9.99 -23.92 5.34
C CYS A 525 9.72 -23.89 3.83
N LEU A 526 8.80 -24.76 3.42
CA LEU A 526 8.09 -24.70 2.13
C LEU A 526 6.62 -24.42 2.39
N ILE A 527 6.02 -23.61 1.53
CA ILE A 527 4.59 -23.28 1.58
C ILE A 527 3.97 -23.50 0.20
N ASP A 528 2.77 -24.08 0.19
CA ASP A 528 1.92 -24.19 -0.98
C ASP A 528 1.23 -22.84 -1.22
N PRO A 529 1.60 -22.10 -2.28
CA PRO A 529 0.96 -20.83 -2.60
C PRO A 529 -0.54 -20.99 -2.85
N MET A 530 -0.98 -22.11 -3.45
CA MET A 530 -2.40 -22.38 -3.71
C MET A 530 -3.18 -22.59 -2.41
N ALA A 531 -2.61 -23.34 -1.48
CA ALA A 531 -3.22 -23.53 -0.18
C ALA A 531 -3.31 -22.20 0.60
N LEU A 532 -2.28 -21.35 0.53
CA LEU A 532 -2.30 -20.04 1.19
C LEU A 532 -3.38 -19.12 0.63
N ILE A 533 -3.56 -19.07 -0.70
CA ILE A 533 -4.60 -18.22 -1.30
C ILE A 533 -6.01 -18.72 -1.06
N GLY A 534 -6.19 -20.04 -0.94
CA GLY A 534 -7.48 -20.67 -0.63
C GLY A 534 -7.79 -20.76 0.86
N ALA A 535 -6.88 -20.35 1.73
CA ALA A 535 -7.08 -20.39 3.16
C ALA A 535 -8.05 -19.28 3.58
N ASP A 536 -9.29 -19.65 3.91
CA ASP A 536 -10.21 -18.74 4.57
C ASP A 536 -9.71 -18.45 5.99
N THR A 537 -9.15 -17.25 6.12
CA THR A 537 -8.54 -16.77 7.36
C THR A 537 -9.05 -15.38 7.70
N ALA A 538 -10.02 -14.86 6.95
CA ALA A 538 -10.49 -13.49 7.04
C ALA A 538 -11.12 -13.18 8.41
N GLU A 539 -11.77 -14.16 9.02
CA GLU A 539 -12.47 -14.03 10.31
C GLU A 539 -11.55 -14.11 11.53
N ALA A 540 -10.39 -14.78 11.40
CA ALA A 540 -9.48 -15.00 12.52
C ALA A 540 -8.39 -13.92 12.57
N GLU A 541 -8.23 -13.26 13.72
CA GLU A 541 -7.12 -12.32 13.95
C GLU A 541 -5.79 -13.02 14.24
N PHE A 542 -5.84 -14.30 14.58
CA PHE A 542 -4.66 -15.11 14.89
C PHE A 542 -4.83 -16.54 14.37
N VAL A 543 -4.04 -16.89 13.36
CA VAL A 543 -4.08 -18.22 12.71
C VAL A 543 -2.73 -18.90 12.89
N CYS A 544 -2.73 -20.19 13.23
CA CYS A 544 -1.54 -20.93 13.59
C CYS A 544 -1.47 -22.25 12.82
N GLY A 545 -0.32 -22.57 12.23
CA GLY A 545 -0.18 -23.77 11.41
C GLY A 545 -0.28 -25.08 12.21
N ALA A 546 0.34 -25.12 13.40
CA ALA A 546 0.32 -26.30 14.27
C ALA A 546 0.49 -25.91 15.75
N ARG A 547 0.02 -26.77 16.65
CA ARG A 547 0.21 -26.63 18.10
C ARG A 547 1.67 -26.84 18.48
N GLY A 548 2.13 -26.03 19.42
CA GLY A 548 3.46 -26.14 20.02
C GLY A 548 3.57 -27.40 20.86
N ASP A 549 4.77 -28.00 20.84
CA ASP A 549 5.11 -29.12 21.72
C ASP A 549 6.00 -28.61 22.87
N PRO A 550 5.56 -28.76 24.14
CA PRO A 550 6.33 -28.37 25.31
C PRO A 550 7.70 -29.06 25.43
N ALA A 551 7.86 -30.26 24.87
CA ALA A 551 9.10 -31.04 24.94
C ALA A 551 10.29 -30.41 24.17
N LEU A 552 10.05 -29.30 23.46
CA LEU A 552 11.03 -28.64 22.60
C LEU A 552 11.65 -27.40 23.24
N ALA A 553 11.45 -27.20 24.55
CA ALA A 553 12.10 -26.11 25.29
C ALA A 553 13.64 -26.21 25.20
N ASP A 554 14.19 -27.41 25.32
CA ASP A 554 15.64 -27.68 25.27
C ASP A 554 16.24 -27.34 23.90
N GLU A 555 15.49 -27.55 22.82
CA GLU A 555 15.91 -27.21 21.46
C GLU A 555 16.10 -25.69 21.29
N VAL A 556 15.18 -24.90 21.85
CA VAL A 556 15.24 -23.43 21.77
C VAL A 556 16.43 -22.88 22.55
N LEU A 557 16.70 -23.42 23.75
CA LEU A 557 17.85 -23.04 24.55
C LEU A 557 19.17 -23.49 23.90
N GLY A 558 19.19 -24.66 23.28
CA GLY A 558 20.34 -25.17 22.52
C GLY A 558 20.74 -24.28 21.35
N ALA A 559 19.77 -23.65 20.70
CA ALA A 559 19.96 -22.74 19.57
C ALA A 559 20.38 -21.30 19.95
N CYS A 560 20.35 -20.93 21.24
CA CYS A 560 20.78 -19.61 21.69
C CYS A 560 22.31 -19.49 21.66
N SER A 561 22.82 -18.33 21.23
CA SER A 561 24.27 -18.09 21.18
C SER A 561 24.86 -17.73 22.54
N ASN A 562 24.06 -17.15 23.43
CA ASN A 562 24.44 -16.92 24.83
C ASN A 562 24.30 -18.20 25.67
N PRO A 563 25.41 -18.79 26.17
CA PRO A 563 25.36 -20.03 26.94
C PRO A 563 24.66 -19.86 28.29
N GLN A 564 24.64 -18.65 28.87
CA GLN A 564 23.99 -18.38 30.16
C GLN A 564 22.47 -18.57 30.11
N LEU A 565 21.87 -18.52 28.92
CA LEU A 565 20.43 -18.74 28.76
C LEU A 565 20.04 -20.21 28.93
N ARG A 566 20.99 -21.15 28.77
CA ARG A 566 20.72 -22.59 28.91
C ARG A 566 20.36 -23.00 30.33
N ASP A 567 20.85 -22.24 31.30
CA ASP A 567 20.62 -22.48 32.72
C ASP A 567 19.36 -21.77 33.25
N LEU A 568 18.67 -20.99 32.40
CA LEU A 568 17.44 -20.30 32.79
C LEU A 568 16.23 -21.21 32.61
N PRO A 569 15.34 -21.32 33.62
CA PRO A 569 14.08 -22.02 33.46
C PRO A 569 13.23 -21.29 32.42
N LEU A 570 13.05 -21.90 31.26
CA LEU A 570 12.15 -21.39 30.23
C LEU A 570 10.72 -21.64 30.69
N MET A 571 10.09 -20.63 31.31
CA MET A 571 8.68 -20.72 31.65
C MET A 571 7.84 -20.67 30.38
N VAL A 572 7.24 -21.80 30.02
CA VAL A 572 6.22 -21.84 28.98
C VAL A 572 4.85 -21.67 29.65
N PRO A 573 4.04 -20.65 29.27
CA PRO A 573 2.73 -20.46 29.83
C PRO A 573 1.87 -21.72 29.64
N PRO A 574 1.12 -22.19 30.65
CA PRO A 574 0.21 -23.32 30.48
C PRO A 574 -0.90 -22.98 29.47
N GLY A 575 -1.20 -23.90 28.55
CA GLY A 575 -2.29 -23.76 27.57
C GLY A 575 -1.92 -24.26 26.17
N ASP A 576 -2.76 -23.96 25.19
CA ASP A 576 -2.44 -24.17 23.78
C ASP A 576 -1.69 -22.93 23.23
N TRP A 577 -0.49 -23.11 22.72
CA TRP A 577 0.29 -22.08 22.01
C TRP A 577 0.78 -22.63 20.67
N PRO A 578 1.09 -21.78 19.67
CA PRO A 578 1.53 -22.26 18.37
C PRO A 578 2.97 -22.75 18.38
N ASP A 579 3.28 -23.68 17.48
CA ASP A 579 4.65 -23.95 17.07
C ASP A 579 5.09 -22.83 16.11
N GLY A 580 5.94 -21.92 16.58
CA GLY A 580 6.43 -20.79 15.79
C GLY A 580 7.12 -21.19 14.47
N ARG A 581 7.59 -22.44 14.34
CA ARG A 581 8.20 -22.99 13.11
C ARG A 581 7.19 -23.36 12.05
N CYS A 582 5.99 -23.78 12.46
CA CYS A 582 4.89 -24.11 11.56
C CYS A 582 4.14 -22.87 11.06
N GLY A 583 4.67 -21.68 11.35
CA GLY A 583 4.13 -20.41 10.91
C GLY A 583 2.87 -19.98 11.64
N TYR A 584 2.66 -18.66 11.68
CA TYR A 584 1.43 -18.07 12.18
C TYR A 584 1.13 -16.78 11.43
N MET A 585 -0.15 -16.47 11.28
CA MET A 585 -0.64 -15.26 10.65
C MET A 585 -1.35 -14.37 11.67
N LEU A 586 -1.00 -13.08 11.65
CA LEU A 586 -1.53 -12.07 12.55
C LEU A 586 -2.29 -11.01 11.76
N GLY A 587 -3.56 -10.82 12.10
CA GLY A 587 -4.37 -9.71 11.64
C GLY A 587 -3.92 -8.37 12.21
N ARG A 588 -4.54 -7.28 11.75
CA ARG A 588 -4.14 -5.93 12.14
C ARG A 588 -4.43 -5.66 13.61
N LYS A 589 -5.57 -6.15 14.14
CA LYS A 589 -5.94 -5.98 15.56
C LYS A 589 -4.94 -6.72 16.45
N ALA A 590 -4.62 -7.96 16.12
CA ALA A 590 -3.63 -8.74 16.87
C ALA A 590 -2.28 -8.00 16.92
N ARG A 591 -1.79 -7.49 15.79
CA ARG A 591 -0.52 -6.74 15.75
C ARG A 591 -0.54 -5.46 16.57
N LEU A 592 -1.65 -4.69 16.55
CA LEU A 592 -1.78 -3.49 17.38
C LEU A 592 -1.72 -3.82 18.88
N ILE A 593 -2.38 -4.90 19.31
CA ILE A 593 -2.31 -5.39 20.69
C ILE A 593 -0.87 -5.78 21.04
N LEU A 594 -0.19 -6.51 20.17
CA LEU A 594 1.21 -6.91 20.37
C LEU A 594 2.15 -5.69 20.47
N MET A 595 1.90 -4.62 19.71
CA MET A 595 2.69 -3.38 19.81
C MET A 595 2.51 -2.65 21.14
N ALA A 596 1.33 -2.73 21.76
CA ALA A 596 1.14 -2.23 23.12
C ALA A 596 1.91 -3.05 24.17
N HIS A 597 2.26 -4.30 23.87
CA HIS A 597 3.01 -5.21 24.75
C HIS A 597 4.40 -5.52 24.20
N LYS A 598 4.97 -4.62 23.38
CA LYS A 598 6.20 -4.89 22.64
C LYS A 598 7.41 -5.24 23.51
N GLU A 599 7.48 -4.71 24.74
CA GLU A 599 8.60 -5.01 25.64
C GLU A 599 8.58 -6.47 26.10
N ALA A 600 7.40 -7.03 26.41
CA ALA A 600 7.27 -8.45 26.74
C ALA A 600 7.67 -9.35 25.56
N LEU A 601 7.32 -8.94 24.33
CA LEU A 601 7.70 -9.65 23.12
C LEU A 601 9.21 -9.54 22.84
N ARG A 602 9.82 -8.38 23.10
CA ARG A 602 11.26 -8.13 22.88
C ARG A 602 12.16 -9.02 23.73
N THR A 603 11.72 -9.35 24.95
CA THR A 603 12.45 -10.20 25.88
C THR A 603 12.11 -11.69 25.75
N ALA A 604 11.24 -12.07 24.82
CA ALA A 604 10.76 -13.44 24.69
C ALA A 604 11.76 -14.34 23.95
N LEU A 605 12.21 -15.41 24.61
CA LEU A 605 12.92 -16.54 23.96
C LEU A 605 11.96 -17.45 23.16
N ARG A 606 10.66 -17.41 23.52
CA ARG A 606 9.54 -18.08 22.86
C ARG A 606 8.51 -17.04 22.44
N GLU A 607 8.77 -16.39 21.32
CA GLU A 607 7.91 -15.33 20.81
C GLU A 607 6.50 -15.85 20.52
N ASP A 608 6.40 -17.08 20.04
CA ASP A 608 5.17 -17.81 19.74
C ASP A 608 4.26 -17.96 20.98
N ALA A 609 4.82 -18.41 22.11
CA ALA A 609 4.10 -18.60 23.36
C ALA A 609 3.71 -17.26 24.01
N VAL A 610 4.58 -16.25 23.97
CA VAL A 610 4.28 -14.91 24.50
C VAL A 610 3.19 -14.22 23.68
N ILE A 611 3.23 -14.33 22.35
CA ILE A 611 2.16 -13.84 21.47
C ILE A 611 0.82 -14.48 21.84
N ALA A 612 0.77 -15.82 21.97
CA ALA A 612 -0.45 -16.52 22.34
C ALA A 612 -0.98 -16.08 23.71
N GLY A 613 -0.11 -15.93 24.71
CA GLY A 613 -0.49 -15.45 26.04
C GLY A 613 -1.08 -14.05 26.02
N ILE A 614 -0.44 -13.11 25.31
CA ILE A 614 -0.92 -11.72 25.17
C ILE A 614 -2.28 -11.68 24.48
N LEU A 615 -2.44 -12.39 23.36
CA LEU A 615 -3.66 -12.37 22.56
C LEU A 615 -4.83 -13.06 23.28
N LYS A 616 -4.58 -14.20 23.92
CA LYS A 616 -5.57 -14.90 24.74
C LYS A 616 -6.05 -14.04 25.90
N GLY A 617 -5.14 -13.31 26.56
CA GLY A 617 -5.48 -12.32 27.59
C GLY A 617 -6.40 -11.18 27.10
N ARG A 618 -6.55 -11.01 25.79
CA ARG A 618 -7.44 -10.04 25.14
C ARG A 618 -8.63 -10.71 24.41
N GLY A 619 -8.88 -11.99 24.66
CA GLY A 619 -9.99 -12.74 24.08
C GLY A 619 -9.80 -13.10 22.60
N ILE A 620 -8.56 -13.19 22.14
CA ILE A 620 -8.21 -13.66 20.79
C ILE A 620 -7.54 -15.02 20.92
N ASP A 621 -8.31 -16.08 20.69
CA ASP A 621 -7.81 -17.46 20.66
C ASP A 621 -7.19 -17.80 19.29
N PRO A 622 -6.18 -18.69 19.24
CA PRO A 622 -5.61 -19.15 17.98
C PRO A 622 -6.60 -20.03 17.21
N ALA A 623 -6.83 -19.69 15.94
CA ALA A 623 -7.42 -20.61 14.96
C ALA A 623 -6.34 -21.56 14.44
N TRP A 624 -6.61 -22.86 14.43
CA TRP A 624 -5.64 -23.89 14.02
C TRP A 624 -5.83 -24.29 12.56
N GLY A 625 -4.72 -24.36 11.83
CA GLY A 625 -4.71 -24.64 10.39
C GLY A 625 -4.95 -23.38 9.56
N PHE A 626 -4.59 -23.44 8.29
CA PHE A 626 -4.88 -22.41 7.30
C PHE A 626 -6.20 -22.77 6.59
N GLY A 627 -7.31 -22.66 7.33
CA GLY A 627 -8.61 -23.20 6.92
C GLY A 627 -8.61 -24.73 6.98
N PRO A 628 -9.00 -25.46 5.91
CA PRO A 628 -8.97 -26.92 5.90
C PRO A 628 -7.55 -27.49 5.75
N ARG A 629 -6.53 -26.63 5.61
CA ARG A 629 -5.15 -27.03 5.35
C ARG A 629 -4.30 -27.00 6.61
N ILE A 630 -3.32 -27.90 6.69
CA ILE A 630 -2.49 -28.09 7.88
C ILE A 630 -1.03 -27.72 7.61
N ALA A 631 -0.29 -27.38 8.68
CA ALA A 631 1.16 -27.34 8.66
C ALA A 631 1.73 -28.61 9.30
N LEU A 632 2.80 -29.15 8.71
CA LEU A 632 3.53 -30.29 9.23
C LEU A 632 5.02 -29.99 9.31
N ARG A 633 5.75 -30.77 10.11
CA ARG A 633 7.22 -30.77 10.06
C ARG A 633 7.72 -31.68 8.96
N HIS A 634 8.91 -31.39 8.44
CA HIS A 634 9.58 -32.22 7.43
C HIS A 634 9.77 -33.68 7.89
N SER A 635 9.98 -33.91 9.19
CA SER A 635 10.11 -35.25 9.79
C SER A 635 8.80 -36.04 9.84
N ALA A 636 7.65 -35.39 9.64
CA ALA A 636 6.35 -36.05 9.58
C ALA A 636 6.09 -36.62 8.17
N ARG A 637 5.09 -37.50 8.06
CA ARG A 637 4.63 -37.99 6.75
C ARG A 637 3.76 -36.92 6.07
N TRP A 638 4.35 -36.14 5.17
CA TRP A 638 3.68 -35.10 4.38
C TRP A 638 3.51 -35.45 2.89
N ARG A 639 4.32 -36.36 2.34
CA ARG A 639 4.22 -36.79 0.94
C ARG A 639 2.86 -37.39 0.61
N GLY A 640 2.28 -36.98 -0.52
CA GLY A 640 0.98 -37.45 -1.00
C GLY A 640 -0.22 -36.94 -0.20
N ARG A 641 -0.03 -35.94 0.67
CA ARG A 641 -1.10 -35.37 1.50
C ARG A 641 -1.55 -34.01 0.93
N PRO A 642 -2.66 -33.96 0.18
CA PRO A 642 -3.14 -32.72 -0.45
C PRO A 642 -3.55 -31.65 0.56
N GLU A 643 -3.83 -32.02 1.81
CA GLU A 643 -4.21 -31.08 2.87
C GLU A 643 -3.02 -30.26 3.44
N VAL A 644 -1.77 -30.59 3.10
CA VAL A 644 -0.59 -29.89 3.63
C VAL A 644 -0.37 -28.58 2.90
N ALA A 645 -0.44 -27.46 3.64
CA ALA A 645 -0.14 -26.12 3.13
C ALA A 645 1.29 -25.67 3.43
N LEU A 646 1.90 -26.20 4.48
CA LEU A 646 3.20 -25.76 4.96
C LEU A 646 3.98 -26.95 5.49
N ILE A 647 5.25 -27.03 5.10
CA ILE A 647 6.22 -27.99 5.61
C ILE A 647 7.35 -27.20 6.28
N ALA A 648 7.53 -27.35 7.58
CA ALA A 648 8.50 -26.63 8.39
C ALA A 648 9.71 -27.49 8.78
N ALA A 649 10.75 -26.85 9.32
CA ALA A 649 11.90 -27.51 9.94
C ALA A 649 12.66 -28.45 8.98
N PHE A 650 12.91 -27.98 7.75
CA PHE A 650 13.84 -28.66 6.86
C PHE A 650 15.26 -28.61 7.44
N PRO A 651 16.04 -29.70 7.34
CA PRO A 651 17.40 -29.73 7.90
C PRO A 651 18.33 -28.74 7.19
N ASP A 652 18.19 -28.61 5.87
CA ASP A 652 19.05 -27.77 5.03
C ASP A 652 18.35 -27.32 3.73
N ALA A 653 19.01 -26.43 3.01
CA ALA A 653 18.53 -25.88 1.75
C ALA A 653 18.46 -26.90 0.60
N ALA A 654 19.23 -27.99 0.65
CA ALA A 654 19.19 -29.03 -0.39
C ALA A 654 17.91 -29.87 -0.27
N ALA A 655 17.53 -30.23 0.97
CA ALA A 655 16.27 -30.91 1.26
C ALA A 655 15.06 -30.06 0.84
N MET A 656 15.10 -28.74 1.06
CA MET A 656 14.05 -27.81 0.59
C MET A 656 13.90 -27.84 -0.93
N ARG A 657 15.00 -27.75 -1.68
CA ARG A 657 14.97 -27.79 -3.15
C ARG A 657 14.43 -29.13 -3.67
N ALA A 658 14.88 -30.24 -3.08
CA ALA A 658 14.42 -31.57 -3.46
C ALA A 658 12.91 -31.74 -3.22
N ALA A 659 12.40 -31.31 -2.08
CA ALA A 659 10.98 -31.37 -1.79
C ALA A 659 10.15 -30.44 -2.69
N TRP A 660 10.63 -29.22 -2.99
CA TRP A 660 9.95 -28.33 -3.93
C TRP A 660 9.84 -28.93 -5.34
N ALA A 661 10.90 -29.59 -5.83
CA ALA A 661 10.88 -30.27 -7.12
C ALA A 661 9.87 -31.45 -7.16
N GLU A 662 9.58 -32.08 -6.02
CA GLU A 662 8.61 -33.18 -5.90
C GLU A 662 7.15 -32.69 -5.89
N LEU A 663 6.89 -31.51 -5.32
CA LEU A 663 5.52 -31.05 -4.98
C LEU A 663 4.73 -30.42 -6.14
N ASP A 664 5.39 -30.02 -7.23
CA ASP A 664 4.78 -29.34 -8.41
C ASP A 664 3.80 -28.19 -8.06
N TRP A 665 4.02 -27.49 -6.94
CA TRP A 665 3.13 -26.41 -6.51
C TRP A 665 3.15 -25.21 -7.47
N ALA A 666 4.29 -24.95 -8.15
CA ALA A 666 4.35 -23.96 -9.21
C ALA A 666 3.45 -24.31 -10.40
N GLY A 667 3.52 -25.56 -10.87
CA GLY A 667 2.67 -26.06 -11.96
C GLY A 667 1.20 -26.06 -11.58
N ALA A 668 0.86 -26.30 -10.30
CA ALA A 668 -0.50 -26.20 -9.80
C ALA A 668 -1.07 -24.78 -9.92
N VAL A 669 -0.29 -23.75 -9.57
CA VAL A 669 -0.69 -22.35 -9.78
C VAL A 669 -0.88 -22.07 -11.25
N ASP A 670 0.06 -22.48 -12.11
CA ASP A 670 -0.02 -22.21 -13.55
C ASP A 670 -1.23 -22.88 -14.21
N ARG A 671 -1.56 -24.12 -13.82
CA ARG A 671 -2.77 -24.82 -14.29
C ARG A 671 -4.05 -24.10 -13.84
N ALA A 672 -4.17 -23.78 -12.55
CA ALA A 672 -5.34 -23.09 -12.02
C ALA A 672 -5.53 -21.70 -12.65
N ALA A 673 -4.42 -21.02 -12.93
CA ALA A 673 -4.40 -19.73 -13.61
C ALA A 673 -4.84 -19.85 -15.09
N ALA A 674 -4.38 -20.87 -15.80
CA ALA A 674 -4.80 -21.16 -17.17
C ALA A 674 -6.28 -21.58 -17.25
N ASP A 675 -6.74 -22.42 -16.33
CA ASP A 675 -8.16 -22.81 -16.23
C ASP A 675 -9.04 -21.58 -16.00
N PHE A 676 -8.65 -20.70 -15.07
CA PHE A 676 -9.34 -19.43 -14.85
C PHE A 676 -9.41 -18.58 -16.12
N ALA A 677 -8.31 -18.43 -16.86
CA ALA A 677 -8.27 -17.61 -18.07
C ALA A 677 -9.11 -18.16 -19.24
N ARG A 678 -9.41 -19.47 -19.25
CA ARG A 678 -10.30 -20.08 -20.23
C ARG A 678 -11.76 -19.75 -19.95
N ASP A 679 -12.12 -19.60 -18.68
CA ASP A 679 -13.51 -19.49 -18.24
C ASP A 679 -13.90 -18.03 -17.95
N TRP A 680 -12.93 -17.12 -17.77
CA TRP A 680 -13.17 -15.74 -17.32
C TRP A 680 -12.40 -14.69 -18.13
N ARG A 681 -13.06 -13.54 -18.36
CA ARG A 681 -12.44 -12.28 -18.84
C ARG A 681 -12.47 -11.23 -17.74
N VAL A 682 -11.49 -10.34 -17.75
CA VAL A 682 -11.39 -9.21 -16.81
C VAL A 682 -11.70 -7.90 -17.51
N ASP A 683 -12.76 -7.24 -17.07
CA ASP A 683 -13.20 -5.93 -17.56
C ASP A 683 -12.80 -4.84 -16.56
N TRP A 684 -12.08 -3.84 -17.05
CA TRP A 684 -11.56 -2.75 -16.24
C TRP A 684 -12.46 -1.53 -16.28
N ASP A 685 -12.60 -0.86 -15.13
CA ASP A 685 -13.55 0.22 -14.93
C ASP A 685 -13.19 1.54 -15.63
N TRP A 686 -12.06 1.60 -16.35
CA TRP A 686 -11.71 2.79 -17.15
C TRP A 686 -12.74 3.08 -18.25
N GLN A 687 -13.59 2.12 -18.61
CA GLN A 687 -14.72 2.31 -19.51
C GLN A 687 -15.94 3.00 -18.85
N GLN A 688 -15.99 3.12 -17.52
CA GLN A 688 -17.16 3.63 -16.78
C GLN A 688 -16.91 4.93 -15.99
N ILE A 689 -15.80 5.64 -16.21
CA ILE A 689 -15.50 6.90 -15.48
C ILE A 689 -16.66 7.90 -15.66
N PRO A 690 -17.44 8.22 -14.59
CA PRO A 690 -18.52 9.19 -14.66
C PRO A 690 -17.92 10.60 -14.81
N GLY A 691 -18.40 11.37 -15.78
CA GLY A 691 -17.91 12.74 -16.08
C GLY A 691 -17.28 12.93 -17.46
N ARG A 692 -17.51 12.01 -18.41
CA ARG A 692 -17.21 12.18 -19.84
C ARG A 692 -18.49 12.27 -20.68
N GLY A 693 -19.44 13.07 -20.22
CA GLY A 693 -20.59 13.58 -20.95
C GLY A 693 -20.58 15.09 -20.92
#